data_AF-A0A2M9KEC3-F1
#
_entry.id   AF-A0A2M9KEC3-F1
#
_cell.length_a   1.000
_cell.length_b   1.000
_cell.length_c   1.000
_cell.angle_alpha   90.00
_cell.angle_beta   90.00
_cell.angle_gamma   90.00
#
_symmetry.space_group_name_H-M   'P 1'
#
loop_
_entity.id
_entity.type
_entity.pdbx_description
1 polymer ?
#
loop_
_entity_poly.entity_id
_entity_poly.type
_entity_poly.pdbx_seq_one_letter_code
_entity_poly.pdbx_strand_id
1 'polypeptide(L)'
;MTAAADHAGSRSRTRTRARRATAVLGALAALVTGLTTAGPASALPAIADASLATPNAITRSATTGFGLKWDAGADAARVATYEAAHPDLRRTTAARLLEQATTTPARPLCHPTNITGAQGFCWSPEDDDSRSWTPQGVAASAAGGRKTIVTSWYATGEKAERLTFADATDPANVRYRHVQLVGLSADGSGYSPLTGHGHAVVWAGTRLYVASIGSGFDVFDVNDIWQTGTDTYVLPRTGSYAYTGAGDGCGYEKVPERPCISAASLDLSGSQPALVTAEMENKTGDAFDLASAPIVRWPIDPTTGILKADATGRVQASEAFSSPIGGTQGVAMNQGRIALSAPCPEFKEGGDLHQPSCLYHGVVNEPVWLMTRTGIYNENLAYLPGTDELWMVNERPEERMAYRTTWPTPPALAGLVNLTAGDFTGDRKQDIVGIEATTGKLWLYPGNGNSTLGGRIQIGSGWNGMNQLTAGDFNADGRSDLLALETATGTLQLYPGTGALTGMNTLGARTQIGTGWGAMRSLTSVDLNKDGKPDLLAVDPAGALWAYPGTGSGLGNRRQIGAGWNSLSELTSPGDLNGDGNADLVAVDQGGNLWTYPGTGTLTGMNTLGARTRMGTNWDSMRQLTGGDFNGDGKGDLAAVEAPATTTGNLFLYPGTGTTAFGARVQTGTGW
;
A
#
# COMPACT_ATOMS: atom_id res chain seq x y z
N MET A 1 12.68 -6.87 -69.47
CA MET A 1 13.22 -7.63 -70.61
C MET A 1 13.94 -8.83 -70.01
N THR A 2 13.54 -10.09 -70.18
CA THR A 2 12.72 -10.71 -71.23
C THR A 2 11.93 -11.91 -70.69
N ALA A 3 10.74 -12.08 -71.26
CA ALA A 3 9.68 -13.08 -71.07
C ALA A 3 10.14 -14.53 -71.40
N ALA A 4 9.42 -15.62 -71.10
CA ALA A 4 8.03 -15.95 -71.44
C ALA A 4 7.46 -17.07 -70.52
N ALA A 5 6.20 -17.00 -70.06
CA ALA A 5 4.99 -17.71 -70.55
C ALA A 5 5.15 -19.25 -70.61
N ASP A 6 4.25 -20.10 -70.09
CA ASP A 6 2.79 -20.06 -70.20
C ASP A 6 2.07 -21.05 -69.22
N HIS A 7 0.76 -20.84 -69.09
CA HIS A 7 -0.34 -21.59 -68.44
C HIS A 7 -0.33 -23.14 -68.43
N ALA A 8 -1.19 -23.90 -67.73
CA ALA A 8 -2.13 -23.84 -66.59
C ALA A 8 -2.94 -25.17 -66.63
N GLY A 9 -3.49 -25.64 -65.50
CA GLY A 9 -4.62 -26.59 -65.48
C GLY A 9 -4.47 -27.73 -64.47
N SER A 10 -5.14 -27.71 -63.32
CA SER A 10 -6.54 -28.15 -63.09
C SER A 10 -6.67 -29.69 -63.13
N ARG A 11 -7.28 -30.44 -62.21
CA ARG A 11 -8.17 -30.23 -61.05
C ARG A 11 -8.33 -31.64 -60.40
N SER A 12 -8.38 -31.78 -59.08
CA SER A 12 -9.62 -32.07 -58.30
C SER A 12 -9.76 -33.50 -57.74
N ARG A 13 -9.77 -33.56 -56.39
CA ARG A 13 -10.62 -34.39 -55.49
C ARG A 13 -10.34 -35.92 -55.49
N THR A 14 -10.37 -36.67 -54.40
CA THR A 14 -11.44 -36.77 -53.39
C THR A 14 -10.99 -37.68 -52.21
N ARG A 15 -11.31 -37.26 -50.96
CA ARG A 15 -12.02 -37.99 -49.88
C ARG A 15 -11.53 -39.36 -49.29
N THR A 16 -11.26 -39.28 -47.97
CA THR A 16 -11.83 -40.04 -46.82
C THR A 16 -11.38 -41.46 -46.41
N ARG A 17 -11.08 -41.54 -45.09
CA ARG A 17 -11.43 -42.59 -44.08
C ARG A 17 -10.74 -43.96 -44.20
N ALA A 18 -10.43 -44.72 -43.16
CA ALA A 18 -10.27 -44.62 -41.70
C ALA A 18 -10.04 -46.08 -41.19
N ARG A 19 -9.55 -46.24 -39.95
CA ARG A 19 -9.51 -47.46 -39.09
C ARG A 19 -8.21 -48.28 -39.16
N ARG A 20 -7.38 -48.20 -38.11
CA ARG A 20 -7.38 -48.94 -36.82
C ARG A 20 -6.84 -50.38 -36.97
N ALA A 21 -5.67 -50.65 -36.41
CA ALA A 21 -5.44 -51.76 -35.47
C ALA A 21 -4.02 -51.69 -34.88
N THR A 22 -3.98 -51.81 -33.56
CA THR A 22 -2.89 -51.88 -32.58
C THR A 22 -1.90 -53.04 -32.79
N ALA A 23 -0.60 -52.80 -32.55
CA ALA A 23 0.27 -53.76 -31.87
C ALA A 23 1.56 -53.10 -31.31
N VAL A 24 1.78 -53.42 -30.04
CA VAL A 24 2.83 -53.10 -29.07
C VAL A 24 4.25 -53.50 -29.50
N LEU A 25 5.25 -52.67 -29.16
CA LEU A 25 6.53 -52.95 -28.46
C LEU A 25 7.53 -51.84 -28.82
N GLY A 26 8.00 -51.04 -27.87
CA GLY A 26 9.27 -51.34 -27.20
C GLY A 26 10.16 -50.10 -27.26
N ALA A 27 10.69 -49.69 -26.11
CA ALA A 27 11.36 -48.43 -25.83
C ALA A 27 12.49 -48.03 -26.81
N LEU A 28 12.49 -46.76 -27.23
CA LEU A 28 13.64 -45.84 -27.15
C LEU A 28 13.20 -44.46 -27.67
N ALA A 29 12.90 -43.51 -26.77
CA ALA A 29 12.91 -42.08 -27.10
C ALA A 29 13.19 -41.30 -25.82
N ALA A 30 14.47 -41.02 -25.61
CA ALA A 30 14.92 -40.02 -24.66
C ALA A 30 14.52 -38.63 -25.15
N LEU A 31 14.14 -37.79 -24.18
CA LEU A 31 14.34 -36.33 -24.14
C LEU A 31 13.99 -35.56 -25.42
N VAL A 32 12.79 -34.97 -25.44
CA VAL A 32 12.52 -33.53 -25.64
C VAL A 32 11.00 -33.40 -25.73
N THR A 33 10.34 -33.08 -24.63
CA THR A 33 9.09 -32.28 -24.58
C THR A 33 8.71 -32.10 -23.11
N GLY A 34 9.34 -31.12 -22.48
CA GLY A 34 9.03 -30.65 -21.13
C GLY A 34 9.19 -29.13 -21.05
N LEU A 35 8.88 -28.42 -22.14
CA LEU A 35 8.57 -26.99 -22.04
C LEU A 35 7.13 -26.94 -21.54
N THR A 36 6.99 -26.85 -20.22
CA THR A 36 5.76 -26.41 -19.59
C THR A 36 5.35 -25.11 -20.25
N THR A 37 4.26 -25.13 -21.02
CA THR A 37 3.50 -23.90 -21.24
C THR A 37 3.11 -23.41 -19.85
N ALA A 38 3.75 -22.34 -19.38
CA ALA A 38 3.20 -21.58 -18.27
C ALA A 38 1.76 -21.26 -18.66
N GLY A 39 0.78 -21.87 -17.98
CA GLY A 39 -0.60 -21.44 -18.12
C GLY A 39 -0.67 -19.94 -17.79
N PRO A 40 -1.65 -19.20 -18.32
CA PRO A 40 -1.84 -17.82 -17.90
C PRO A 40 -1.91 -17.80 -16.38
N ALA A 41 -0.99 -17.10 -15.74
CA ALA A 41 -1.00 -16.91 -14.30
C ALA A 41 -2.39 -16.38 -13.92
N SER A 42 -3.14 -17.12 -13.12
CA SER A 42 -4.49 -16.75 -12.69
C SER A 42 -4.45 -15.40 -11.98
N ALA A 43 -5.41 -14.52 -12.26
CA ALA A 43 -5.62 -13.32 -11.45
C ALA A 43 -5.78 -13.70 -9.97
N LEU A 44 -5.30 -12.84 -9.06
CA LEU A 44 -5.58 -13.01 -7.64
C LEU A 44 -7.09 -12.91 -7.39
N PRO A 45 -7.63 -13.60 -6.38
CA PRO A 45 -9.02 -13.42 -5.98
C PRO A 45 -9.27 -11.95 -5.60
N ALA A 46 -10.46 -11.45 -5.93
CA ALA A 46 -10.84 -10.07 -5.59
C ALA A 46 -10.88 -9.85 -4.08
N ILE A 47 -10.23 -8.79 -3.62
CA ILE A 47 -10.27 -8.36 -2.22
C ILE A 47 -11.52 -7.49 -2.02
N ALA A 48 -12.29 -7.77 -0.98
CA ALA A 48 -13.49 -6.97 -0.67
C ALA A 48 -13.11 -5.52 -0.30
N ASP A 49 -14.01 -4.58 -0.58
CA ASP A 49 -13.88 -3.20 -0.08
C ASP A 49 -13.77 -3.18 1.45
N ALA A 50 -13.13 -2.14 1.99
CA ALA A 50 -12.89 -1.95 3.42
C ALA A 50 -12.25 -3.16 4.11
N SER A 51 -11.32 -3.84 3.42
CA SER A 51 -10.62 -5.02 3.93
C SER A 51 -9.11 -4.83 3.83
N LEU A 52 -8.36 -5.69 4.52
CA LEU A 52 -6.91 -5.67 4.44
C LEU A 52 -6.47 -6.02 3.01
N ALA A 53 -5.70 -5.13 2.37
CA ALA A 53 -5.13 -5.38 1.04
C ALA A 53 -3.92 -6.31 1.14
N THR A 54 -3.07 -6.05 2.13
CA THR A 54 -1.86 -6.84 2.38
C THR A 54 -1.42 -6.70 3.84
N PRO A 55 -0.88 -7.77 4.46
CA PRO A 55 -0.22 -7.68 5.76
C PRO A 55 1.11 -6.91 5.71
N ASN A 56 1.66 -6.64 4.52
CA ASN A 56 2.85 -5.80 4.37
C ASN A 56 2.51 -4.33 4.65
N ALA A 57 3.47 -3.62 5.23
CA ALA A 57 3.30 -2.24 5.65
C ALA A 57 4.08 -1.28 4.76
N ILE A 58 3.62 -0.02 4.69
CA ILE A 58 4.47 1.07 4.24
C ILE A 58 5.52 1.31 5.32
N THR A 59 6.80 1.22 4.98
CA THR A 59 7.89 1.32 5.96
C THR A 59 8.83 2.47 5.64
N ARG A 60 9.47 3.05 6.65
CA ARG A 60 10.48 4.11 6.43
C ARG A 60 11.68 3.54 5.67
N SER A 61 12.17 4.30 4.70
CA SER A 61 13.38 3.99 3.94
C SER A 61 14.41 5.13 4.06
N ALA A 62 15.65 4.86 3.64
CA ALA A 62 16.70 5.88 3.64
C ALA A 62 16.41 6.96 2.59
N THR A 63 16.68 8.22 2.92
CA THR A 63 16.57 9.35 1.97
C THR A 63 17.78 9.48 1.05
N THR A 64 18.81 8.67 1.27
CA THR A 64 20.03 8.63 0.44
C THR A 64 19.67 8.29 -1.00
N GLY A 65 20.21 9.05 -1.96
CA GLY A 65 19.89 8.91 -3.38
C GLY A 65 18.82 9.90 -3.86
N PHE A 66 17.84 10.24 -3.01
CA PHE A 66 16.78 11.17 -3.39
C PHE A 66 17.22 12.64 -3.31
N GLY A 67 17.47 13.25 -4.46
CA GLY A 67 17.79 14.68 -4.53
C GLY A 67 17.42 15.32 -5.87
N LEU A 68 16.85 16.52 -5.79
CA LEU A 68 16.52 17.37 -6.95
C LEU A 68 17.49 18.56 -7.03
N LYS A 69 17.62 19.14 -8.22
CA LYS A 69 18.39 20.36 -8.49
C LYS A 69 17.47 21.43 -9.02
N TRP A 70 17.50 22.58 -8.39
CA TRP A 70 16.85 23.79 -8.87
C TRP A 70 17.60 24.39 -10.07
N ASP A 71 16.88 24.91 -11.06
CA ASP A 71 17.42 25.61 -12.23
C ASP A 71 18.08 26.97 -11.92
N ALA A 72 18.07 27.38 -10.64
CA ALA A 72 18.60 28.63 -10.15
C ALA A 72 17.91 29.88 -10.75
N GLY A 73 16.64 29.77 -11.13
CA GLY A 73 15.84 30.89 -11.66
C GLY A 73 16.13 31.22 -13.13
N ALA A 74 16.74 30.30 -13.86
CA ALA A 74 17.04 30.49 -15.28
C ALA A 74 15.75 30.68 -16.11
N ASP A 75 14.71 29.89 -15.86
CA ASP A 75 13.43 30.07 -16.56
C ASP A 75 12.72 31.36 -16.16
N ALA A 76 12.74 31.75 -14.88
CA ALA A 76 12.21 33.06 -14.46
C ALA A 76 12.88 34.24 -15.16
N ALA A 77 14.20 34.16 -15.40
CA ALA A 77 14.92 35.19 -16.14
C ALA A 77 14.51 35.25 -17.63
N ARG A 78 14.20 34.10 -18.24
CA ARG A 78 13.65 34.03 -19.61
C ARG A 78 12.27 34.67 -19.67
N VAL A 79 11.40 34.37 -18.70
CA VAL A 79 10.07 34.98 -18.57
C VAL A 79 10.19 36.50 -18.51
N ALA A 80 11.02 37.03 -17.61
CA ALA A 80 11.25 38.47 -17.49
C ALA A 80 11.76 39.10 -18.80
N THR A 81 12.61 38.39 -19.55
CA THR A 81 13.12 38.84 -20.85
C THR A 81 12.01 38.93 -21.89
N TYR A 82 11.16 37.91 -21.97
CA TYR A 82 10.03 37.89 -22.90
C TYR A 82 9.03 39.00 -22.59
N GLU A 83 8.66 39.17 -21.31
CA GLU A 83 7.73 40.21 -20.89
C GLU A 83 8.25 41.62 -21.14
N ALA A 84 9.54 41.86 -20.90
CA ALA A 84 10.18 43.15 -21.18
C ALA A 84 10.15 43.50 -22.68
N ALA A 85 10.25 42.50 -23.55
CA ALA A 85 10.16 42.67 -25.00
C ALA A 85 8.70 42.84 -25.49
N HIS A 86 7.71 42.50 -24.68
CA HIS A 86 6.28 42.52 -25.05
C HIS A 86 5.45 43.31 -24.02
N PRO A 87 5.60 44.64 -23.94
CA PRO A 87 4.91 45.46 -22.94
C PRO A 87 3.37 45.46 -23.06
N ASP A 88 2.84 45.11 -24.24
CA ASP A 88 1.39 44.99 -24.50
C ASP A 88 0.81 43.62 -24.10
N LEU A 89 1.65 42.71 -23.60
CA LEU A 89 1.24 41.38 -23.16
C LEU A 89 0.24 41.48 -22.00
N ARG A 90 -0.95 40.92 -22.23
CA ARG A 90 -2.00 40.87 -21.21
C ARG A 90 -1.75 39.73 -20.24
N ARG A 91 -1.64 40.07 -18.96
CA ARG A 91 -1.42 39.11 -17.87
C ARG A 91 -2.65 39.05 -16.95
N THR A 92 -2.94 37.86 -16.46
CA THR A 92 -4.07 37.58 -15.57
C THR A 92 -3.67 36.56 -14.50
N THR A 93 -4.55 36.32 -13.53
CA THR A 93 -4.36 35.32 -12.48
C THR A 93 -5.37 34.18 -12.64
N ALA A 94 -5.09 33.03 -12.02
CA ALA A 94 -6.04 31.91 -11.98
C ALA A 94 -7.40 32.32 -11.38
N ALA A 95 -7.41 33.21 -10.38
CA ALA A 95 -8.65 33.74 -9.81
C ALA A 95 -9.45 34.57 -10.83
N ARG A 96 -8.79 35.45 -11.59
CA ARG A 96 -9.44 36.27 -12.62
C ARG A 96 -9.87 35.44 -13.83
N LEU A 97 -9.13 34.39 -14.17
CA LEU A 97 -9.44 33.47 -15.27
C LEU A 97 -10.85 32.86 -15.12
N LEU A 98 -11.22 32.49 -13.89
CA LEU A 98 -12.49 31.82 -13.59
C LEU A 98 -13.69 32.78 -13.45
N GLU A 99 -13.46 34.09 -13.37
CA GLU A 99 -14.55 35.09 -13.32
C GLU A 99 -15.09 35.45 -14.71
N GLN A 100 -14.46 34.94 -15.77
CA GLN A 100 -14.79 35.31 -17.14
C GLN A 100 -16.03 34.57 -17.67
N ALA A 101 -16.86 35.28 -18.43
CA ALA A 101 -18.12 34.77 -18.99
C ALA A 101 -17.95 33.63 -20.02
N THR A 102 -16.75 33.45 -20.57
CA THR A 102 -16.48 32.50 -21.66
C THR A 102 -16.22 31.08 -21.15
N THR A 103 -16.31 30.82 -19.83
CA THR A 103 -15.89 29.55 -19.21
C THR A 103 -16.76 28.38 -19.65
N THR A 104 -16.13 27.22 -19.82
CA THR A 104 -16.81 26.00 -20.28
C THR A 104 -17.63 25.41 -19.12
N PRO A 105 -18.93 25.13 -19.30
CA PRO A 105 -19.72 24.47 -18.27
C PRO A 105 -19.35 22.99 -18.17
N ALA A 106 -19.06 22.53 -16.96
CA ALA A 106 -19.02 21.10 -16.65
C ALA A 106 -20.45 20.55 -16.49
N ARG A 107 -20.55 19.23 -16.32
CA ARG A 107 -21.81 18.53 -16.09
C ARG A 107 -21.84 17.96 -14.67
N PRO A 108 -23.04 17.78 -14.08
CA PRO A 108 -23.18 16.96 -12.89
C PRO A 108 -22.51 15.60 -13.09
N LEU A 109 -22.04 15.00 -12.00
CA LEU A 109 -21.43 13.67 -12.02
C LEU A 109 -22.31 12.68 -12.80
N CYS A 110 -21.74 12.09 -13.83
CA CYS A 110 -22.47 11.41 -14.91
C CYS A 110 -21.97 9.99 -15.21
N HIS A 111 -20.82 9.59 -14.64
CA HIS A 111 -20.26 8.25 -14.75
C HIS A 111 -20.10 7.59 -13.38
N PRO A 112 -19.98 6.26 -13.31
CA PRO A 112 -19.78 5.56 -12.05
C PRO A 112 -18.42 5.89 -11.42
N THR A 113 -18.44 6.40 -10.19
CA THR A 113 -17.21 6.59 -9.39
C THR A 113 -16.78 5.33 -8.65
N ASN A 114 -17.70 4.36 -8.50
CA ASN A 114 -17.58 3.18 -7.63
C ASN A 114 -17.39 3.49 -6.12
N ILE A 115 -17.44 4.77 -5.73
CA ILE A 115 -17.34 5.22 -4.34
C ILE A 115 -18.71 5.68 -3.85
N THR A 116 -19.20 5.05 -2.78
CA THR A 116 -20.48 5.41 -2.16
C THR A 116 -20.42 6.85 -1.63
N GLY A 117 -21.38 7.68 -2.05
CA GLY A 117 -21.49 9.08 -1.58
C GLY A 117 -20.49 10.05 -2.20
N ALA A 118 -19.75 9.64 -3.24
CA ALA A 118 -18.84 10.54 -3.94
C ALA A 118 -19.56 11.74 -4.54
N GLN A 119 -18.85 12.85 -4.60
CA GLN A 119 -19.31 14.10 -5.21
C GLN A 119 -18.30 14.54 -6.26
N GLY A 120 -18.73 15.30 -7.25
CA GLY A 120 -17.84 15.75 -8.30
C GLY A 120 -18.61 16.25 -9.51
N PHE A 121 -17.92 16.26 -10.64
CA PHE A 121 -18.47 16.69 -11.92
C PHE A 121 -17.84 15.89 -13.06
N CYS A 122 -18.59 15.76 -14.13
CA CYS A 122 -18.07 15.34 -15.43
C CYS A 122 -17.58 16.55 -16.22
N TRP A 123 -16.56 16.36 -17.03
CA TRP A 123 -16.14 17.38 -17.98
C TRP A 123 -17.23 17.64 -19.04
N SER A 124 -17.06 18.69 -19.87
CA SER A 124 -17.91 18.86 -21.04
C SER A 124 -17.86 17.60 -21.92
N PRO A 125 -18.89 17.32 -22.74
CA PRO A 125 -18.88 16.16 -23.63
C PRO A 125 -17.61 16.08 -24.49
N GLU A 126 -17.10 17.23 -24.95
CA GLU A 126 -15.91 17.32 -25.79
C GLU A 126 -14.63 16.88 -25.06
N ASP A 127 -14.45 17.25 -23.79
CA ASP A 127 -13.27 16.87 -23.01
C ASP A 127 -13.39 15.45 -22.43
N ASP A 128 -14.60 15.02 -22.11
CA ASP A 128 -14.92 13.67 -21.65
C ASP A 128 -14.60 12.63 -22.75
N ASP A 129 -15.06 12.89 -23.98
CA ASP A 129 -14.88 11.98 -25.13
C ASP A 129 -13.54 12.20 -25.85
N SER A 130 -12.74 13.19 -25.43
CA SER A 130 -11.54 13.60 -26.15
C SER A 130 -10.52 12.47 -26.28
N ARG A 131 -10.14 12.15 -27.51
CA ARG A 131 -9.00 11.26 -27.78
C ARG A 131 -7.68 12.00 -27.99
N SER A 132 -7.75 13.33 -28.06
CA SER A 132 -6.61 14.20 -28.32
C SER A 132 -5.95 14.71 -27.04
N TRP A 133 -6.68 14.68 -25.93
CA TRP A 133 -6.22 15.12 -24.62
C TRP A 133 -6.63 14.09 -23.57
N THR A 134 -5.72 13.81 -22.63
CA THR A 134 -5.95 12.85 -21.55
C THR A 134 -5.58 13.49 -20.22
N PRO A 135 -6.46 13.48 -19.19
CA PRO A 135 -6.16 14.02 -17.88
C PRO A 135 -5.29 13.05 -17.07
N GLN A 136 -4.42 13.56 -16.21
CA GLN A 136 -3.47 12.76 -15.42
C GLN A 136 -3.38 13.26 -13.97
N GLY A 137 -2.81 14.45 -13.76
CA GLY A 137 -2.66 15.03 -12.42
C GLY A 137 -3.90 15.77 -11.94
N VAL A 138 -4.07 15.86 -10.61
CA VAL A 138 -5.06 16.73 -9.96
C VAL A 138 -4.46 17.45 -8.76
N ALA A 139 -4.88 18.70 -8.57
CA ALA A 139 -4.62 19.51 -7.38
C ALA A 139 -5.90 20.23 -6.96
N ALA A 140 -6.01 20.58 -5.67
CA ALA A 140 -7.12 21.33 -5.13
C ALA A 140 -6.64 22.51 -4.29
N SER A 141 -7.34 23.64 -4.37
CA SER A 141 -7.08 24.85 -3.58
C SER A 141 -8.40 25.45 -3.10
N ALA A 142 -8.41 26.05 -1.91
CA ALA A 142 -9.56 26.77 -1.34
C ALA A 142 -9.25 28.25 -1.06
N ALA A 143 -8.31 28.84 -1.81
CA ALA A 143 -7.87 30.21 -1.61
C ALA A 143 -8.98 31.23 -1.91
N GLY A 144 -9.09 32.27 -1.06
CA GLY A 144 -10.03 33.38 -1.28
C GLY A 144 -11.51 33.00 -1.24
N GLY A 145 -11.86 31.88 -0.59
CA GLY A 145 -13.24 31.40 -0.52
C GLY A 145 -13.74 30.70 -1.78
N ARG A 146 -12.87 30.53 -2.79
CA ARG A 146 -13.14 29.75 -4.01
C ARG A 146 -12.45 28.40 -3.90
N LYS A 147 -13.20 27.33 -4.16
CA LYS A 147 -12.64 25.99 -4.34
C LYS A 147 -12.27 25.80 -5.81
N THR A 148 -10.99 25.67 -6.09
CA THR A 148 -10.48 25.45 -7.45
C THR A 148 -9.84 24.07 -7.56
N ILE A 149 -10.29 23.31 -8.55
CA ILE A 149 -9.67 22.05 -8.95
C ILE A 149 -8.80 22.32 -10.17
N VAL A 150 -7.56 21.87 -10.14
CA VAL A 150 -6.63 21.97 -11.26
C VAL A 150 -6.31 20.57 -11.74
N THR A 151 -6.46 20.32 -13.04
CA THR A 151 -6.15 19.03 -13.65
C THR A 151 -5.13 19.23 -14.76
N SER A 152 -4.04 18.45 -14.77
CA SER A 152 -3.11 18.42 -15.91
C SER A 152 -3.62 17.48 -16.99
N TRP A 153 -3.34 17.84 -18.24
CA TRP A 153 -3.71 17.06 -19.42
C TRP A 153 -2.55 17.02 -20.38
N TYR A 154 -2.29 15.88 -21.00
CA TYR A 154 -1.34 15.76 -22.10
C TYR A 154 -2.06 15.51 -23.42
N ALA A 155 -1.47 16.02 -24.50
CA ALA A 155 -1.95 15.79 -25.86
C ALA A 155 -1.44 14.45 -26.39
N THR A 156 -2.18 13.78 -27.28
CA THR A 156 -1.78 12.50 -27.88
C THR A 156 -0.34 12.55 -28.43
N GLY A 157 0.47 11.56 -28.02
CA GLY A 157 1.90 11.50 -28.34
C GLY A 157 2.75 12.49 -27.55
N GLU A 158 2.25 12.98 -26.41
CA GLU A 158 2.94 13.82 -25.42
C GLU A 158 3.48 15.14 -26.02
N LYS A 159 2.81 15.64 -27.06
CA LYS A 159 3.28 16.79 -27.85
C LYS A 159 3.01 18.15 -27.20
N ALA A 160 2.14 18.18 -26.20
CA ALA A 160 1.72 19.39 -25.52
C ALA A 160 1.11 19.04 -24.15
N GLU A 161 1.25 19.93 -23.18
CA GLU A 161 0.59 19.82 -21.86
C GLU A 161 -0.25 21.06 -21.55
N ARG A 162 -1.38 20.88 -20.89
CA ARG A 162 -2.24 21.99 -20.44
C ARG A 162 -2.74 21.75 -19.03
N LEU A 163 -3.08 22.82 -18.33
CA LEU A 163 -3.81 22.77 -17.07
C LEU A 163 -5.25 23.22 -17.29
N THR A 164 -6.18 22.58 -16.60
CA THR A 164 -7.57 22.99 -16.53
C THR A 164 -7.84 23.51 -15.15
N PHE A 165 -8.26 24.77 -15.03
CA PHE A 165 -8.73 25.36 -13.78
C PHE A 165 -10.24 25.30 -13.75
N ALA A 166 -10.83 24.67 -12.73
CA ALA A 166 -12.27 24.54 -12.55
C ALA A 166 -12.70 25.16 -11.23
N ASP A 167 -13.70 26.05 -11.25
CA ASP A 167 -14.37 26.54 -10.04
C ASP A 167 -15.37 25.49 -9.57
N ALA A 168 -15.04 24.78 -8.50
CA ALA A 168 -15.85 23.74 -7.87
C ALA A 168 -16.47 24.21 -6.55
N THR A 169 -16.58 25.53 -6.35
CA THR A 169 -17.21 26.11 -5.15
C THR A 169 -18.68 25.72 -5.06
N ASP A 170 -19.39 25.83 -6.19
CA ASP A 170 -20.75 25.32 -6.35
C ASP A 170 -20.72 24.07 -7.26
N PRO A 171 -20.88 22.86 -6.69
CA PRO A 171 -20.82 21.62 -7.46
C PRO A 171 -21.96 21.49 -8.49
N ALA A 172 -23.04 22.25 -8.36
CA ALA A 172 -24.11 22.27 -9.36
C ALA A 172 -23.78 23.13 -10.58
N ASN A 173 -22.81 24.05 -10.47
CA ASN A 173 -22.51 25.08 -11.47
C ASN A 173 -21.00 25.18 -11.76
N VAL A 174 -20.33 24.03 -11.87
CA VAL A 174 -18.89 23.99 -12.15
C VAL A 174 -18.58 24.55 -13.53
N ARG A 175 -17.60 25.45 -13.59
CA ARG A 175 -17.11 26.08 -14.81
C ARG A 175 -15.60 26.07 -14.84
N TYR A 176 -15.03 25.86 -16.02
CA TYR A 176 -13.58 25.70 -16.15
C TYR A 176 -12.97 26.35 -17.39
N ARG A 177 -11.64 26.40 -17.39
CA ARG A 177 -10.82 26.90 -18.48
C ARG A 177 -9.52 26.12 -18.62
N HIS A 178 -9.12 25.86 -19.86
CA HIS A 178 -7.81 25.32 -20.20
C HIS A 178 -6.76 26.42 -20.39
N VAL A 179 -5.54 26.15 -19.95
CA VAL A 179 -4.36 27.00 -20.09
C VAL A 179 -3.19 26.15 -20.57
N GLN A 180 -2.63 26.49 -21.73
CA GLN A 180 -1.52 25.73 -22.33
C GLN A 180 -0.22 26.01 -21.56
N LEU A 181 0.53 24.96 -21.21
CA LEU A 181 1.85 25.13 -20.60
C LEU A 181 2.89 25.39 -21.68
N VAL A 182 3.78 26.37 -21.43
CA VAL A 182 4.82 26.78 -22.40
C VAL A 182 6.19 26.95 -21.75
N GLY A 183 7.23 26.56 -22.48
CA GLY A 183 8.63 26.83 -22.16
C GLY A 183 9.17 27.92 -23.07
N LEU A 184 10.12 28.69 -22.57
CA LEU A 184 10.73 29.79 -23.31
C LEU A 184 12.04 29.35 -23.97
N SER A 185 12.36 29.97 -25.12
CA SER A 185 13.64 29.79 -25.78
C SER A 185 14.80 30.24 -24.86
N ALA A 186 16.00 29.72 -25.11
CA ALA A 186 17.15 29.99 -24.25
C ALA A 186 17.48 31.49 -24.13
N ASP A 187 17.19 32.27 -25.18
CA ASP A 187 17.35 33.73 -25.26
C ASP A 187 16.10 34.51 -24.80
N GLY A 188 15.01 33.82 -24.45
CA GLY A 188 13.75 34.44 -24.01
C GLY A 188 12.98 35.19 -25.10
N SER A 189 13.35 35.03 -26.38
CA SER A 189 12.71 35.75 -27.49
C SER A 189 11.37 35.15 -27.93
N GLY A 190 11.13 33.87 -27.63
CA GLY A 190 9.90 33.16 -27.97
C GLY A 190 9.56 32.07 -26.97
N TYR A 191 8.39 31.44 -27.18
CA TYR A 191 7.93 30.31 -26.38
C TYR A 191 7.31 29.22 -27.27
N SER A 192 7.29 27.99 -26.75
CA SER A 192 6.65 26.84 -27.39
C SER A 192 5.91 25.98 -26.34
N PRO A 193 4.90 25.19 -26.74
CA PRO A 193 4.29 24.21 -25.85
C PRO A 193 5.32 23.31 -25.17
N LEU A 194 5.13 23.06 -23.87
CA LEU A 194 5.87 22.01 -23.19
C LEU A 194 5.35 20.64 -23.61
N THR A 195 6.26 19.69 -23.78
CA THR A 195 5.97 18.30 -24.10
C THR A 195 6.08 17.45 -22.85
N GLY A 196 5.14 16.53 -22.66
CA GLY A 196 5.14 15.62 -21.53
C GLY A 196 3.82 14.90 -21.33
N HIS A 197 3.82 14.07 -20.29
CA HIS A 197 2.69 13.26 -19.84
C HIS A 197 1.90 13.93 -18.71
N GLY A 198 2.53 14.83 -17.94
CA GLY A 198 1.84 15.60 -16.90
C GLY A 198 1.28 14.75 -15.77
N HIS A 199 2.00 13.71 -15.34
CA HIS A 199 1.60 12.71 -14.34
C HIS A 199 0.97 13.30 -13.06
N ALA A 200 1.47 14.46 -12.63
CA ALA A 200 0.96 15.12 -11.45
C ALA A 200 0.94 16.64 -11.58
N VAL A 201 0.01 17.27 -10.85
CA VAL A 201 0.03 18.70 -10.58
C VAL A 201 -0.11 18.92 -9.08
N VAL A 202 0.66 19.84 -8.51
CA VAL A 202 0.60 20.21 -7.09
C VAL A 202 0.49 21.72 -6.97
N TRP A 203 -0.49 22.21 -6.22
CA TRP A 203 -0.66 23.63 -5.97
C TRP A 203 -0.18 23.98 -4.55
N ALA A 204 0.93 24.72 -4.43
CA ALA A 204 1.43 25.23 -3.16
C ALA A 204 1.59 26.75 -3.18
N GLY A 205 0.74 27.46 -2.42
CA GLY A 205 0.76 28.92 -2.37
C GLY A 205 0.46 29.53 -3.75
N THR A 206 1.40 30.29 -4.30
CA THR A 206 1.29 30.84 -5.67
C THR A 206 1.92 29.94 -6.74
N ARG A 207 2.51 28.81 -6.35
CA ARG A 207 3.23 27.92 -7.25
C ARG A 207 2.38 26.73 -7.65
N LEU A 208 2.48 26.37 -8.93
CA LEU A 208 2.08 25.06 -9.44
C LEU A 208 3.34 24.28 -9.80
N TYR A 209 3.38 23.02 -9.41
CA TYR A 209 4.40 22.05 -9.82
C TYR A 209 3.73 21.04 -10.74
N VAL A 210 4.31 20.78 -11.90
CA VAL A 210 3.81 19.77 -12.83
C VAL A 210 4.92 18.75 -13.06
N ALA A 211 4.60 17.47 -12.84
CA ALA A 211 5.49 16.36 -13.17
C ALA A 211 5.32 15.99 -14.65
N SER A 212 5.94 16.77 -15.53
CA SER A 212 5.70 16.69 -16.98
C SER A 212 6.31 15.45 -17.63
N ILE A 213 7.57 15.12 -17.34
CA ILE A 213 8.23 13.87 -17.77
C ILE A 213 9.24 13.45 -16.70
N GLY A 214 9.15 12.19 -16.24
CA GLY A 214 10.22 11.53 -15.48
C GLY A 214 10.53 12.13 -14.10
N SER A 215 11.82 12.24 -13.77
CA SER A 215 12.33 12.49 -12.41
C SER A 215 12.36 13.97 -11.99
N GLY A 216 11.38 14.80 -12.37
CA GLY A 216 11.47 16.26 -12.14
C GLY A 216 10.14 17.00 -12.11
N PHE A 217 10.21 18.32 -11.91
CA PHE A 217 9.05 19.21 -11.88
C PHE A 217 9.29 20.47 -12.69
N ASP A 218 8.30 20.87 -13.48
CA ASP A 218 8.17 22.22 -14.01
C ASP A 218 7.37 23.09 -13.04
N VAL A 219 7.80 24.34 -12.84
CA VAL A 219 7.22 25.26 -11.85
C VAL A 219 6.61 26.48 -12.53
N PHE A 220 5.39 26.82 -12.14
CA PHE A 220 4.61 27.92 -12.70
C PHE A 220 4.06 28.86 -11.61
N ASP A 221 3.75 30.10 -11.96
CA ASP A 221 3.08 31.06 -11.06
C ASP A 221 1.60 31.23 -11.46
N VAL A 222 0.68 30.93 -10.54
CA VAL A 222 -0.77 31.07 -10.78
C VAL A 222 -1.22 32.52 -11.00
N ASN A 223 -0.34 33.49 -10.74
CA ASN A 223 -0.61 34.91 -10.92
C ASN A 223 -0.04 35.48 -12.23
N ASP A 224 0.63 34.67 -13.04
CA ASP A 224 1.27 35.11 -14.28
C ASP A 224 0.81 34.27 -15.48
N ILE A 225 -0.49 34.36 -15.79
CA ILE A 225 -1.09 33.71 -16.96
C ILE A 225 -1.16 34.73 -18.09
N TRP A 226 -0.64 34.38 -19.26
CA TRP A 226 -0.63 35.25 -20.44
C TRP A 226 -1.85 35.00 -21.31
N GLN A 227 -2.60 36.07 -21.63
CA GLN A 227 -3.69 36.03 -22.59
C GLN A 227 -3.17 36.37 -23.98
N THR A 228 -3.08 35.35 -24.85
CA THR A 228 -2.44 35.45 -26.18
C THR A 228 -3.45 35.67 -27.32
N GLY A 229 -4.74 35.65 -26.99
CA GLY A 229 -5.84 35.85 -27.92
C GLY A 229 -7.15 36.09 -27.16
N THR A 230 -8.29 36.11 -27.85
CA THR A 230 -9.58 36.44 -27.23
C THR A 230 -9.93 35.50 -26.06
N ASP A 231 -9.70 34.20 -26.23
CA ASP A 231 -9.96 33.15 -25.22
C ASP A 231 -8.81 32.11 -25.12
N THR A 232 -7.60 32.50 -25.53
CA THR A 232 -6.42 31.61 -25.48
C THR A 232 -5.45 32.08 -24.41
N TYR A 233 -5.01 31.14 -23.58
CA TYR A 233 -4.17 31.40 -22.42
C TYR A 233 -2.97 30.46 -22.42
N VAL A 234 -1.80 31.01 -22.08
CA VAL A 234 -0.59 30.24 -21.85
C VAL A 234 -0.05 30.53 -20.45
N LEU A 235 0.57 29.53 -19.83
CA LEU A 235 1.22 29.64 -18.54
C LEU A 235 2.72 29.32 -18.73
N PRO A 236 3.60 30.33 -18.63
CA PRO A 236 5.02 30.15 -18.87
C PRO A 236 5.69 29.45 -17.69
N ARG A 237 6.60 28.52 -18.00
CA ARG A 237 7.44 27.91 -16.97
C ARG A 237 8.35 28.96 -16.36
N THR A 238 8.30 29.06 -15.04
CA THR A 238 9.08 30.01 -14.23
C THR A 238 10.28 29.35 -13.53
N GLY A 239 10.37 28.03 -13.56
CA GLY A 239 11.49 27.28 -13.03
C GLY A 239 11.35 25.79 -13.24
N SER A 240 12.39 25.04 -12.92
CA SER A 240 12.38 23.59 -13.03
C SER A 240 13.28 22.90 -12.01
N TYR A 241 12.90 21.67 -11.66
CA TYR A 241 13.66 20.76 -10.82
C TYR A 241 14.01 19.50 -11.59
N ALA A 242 15.29 19.13 -11.57
CA ALA A 242 15.78 17.90 -12.19
C ALA A 242 16.42 16.97 -11.15
N TYR A 243 16.19 15.66 -11.24
CA TYR A 243 16.84 14.69 -10.38
C TYR A 243 18.36 14.64 -10.55
N THR A 244 19.07 14.43 -9.44
CA THR A 244 20.53 14.50 -9.34
C THR A 244 21.23 13.16 -9.09
N GLY A 245 20.48 12.07 -8.92
CA GLY A 245 21.06 10.73 -8.69
C GLY A 245 21.54 10.04 -9.98
N ALA A 246 22.33 8.97 -9.78
CA ALA A 246 22.82 8.09 -10.85
C ALA A 246 21.67 7.31 -11.54
N GLY A 247 21.89 6.73 -12.72
CA GLY A 247 20.96 5.81 -13.40
C GLY A 247 20.46 6.24 -14.79
N ASP A 248 20.13 5.26 -15.64
CA ASP A 248 19.62 5.44 -17.01
C ASP A 248 18.09 5.56 -17.04
N GLY A 249 17.57 6.78 -17.21
CA GLY A 249 16.18 7.05 -17.62
C GLY A 249 15.04 6.56 -16.70
N CYS A 250 13.80 6.84 -17.11
CA CYS A 250 12.58 6.30 -16.49
C CYS A 250 12.15 5.06 -17.27
N GLY A 251 11.96 3.92 -16.59
CA GLY A 251 11.67 2.65 -17.24
C GLY A 251 10.79 1.73 -16.39
N TYR A 252 9.88 1.06 -17.09
CA TYR A 252 8.79 0.23 -16.55
C TYR A 252 9.24 -1.14 -16.01
N GLU A 253 10.49 -1.59 -16.16
CA GLU A 253 10.84 -3.01 -15.92
C GLU A 253 11.73 -3.32 -14.71
N LYS A 254 12.19 -2.32 -13.92
CA LYS A 254 12.98 -2.52 -12.69
C LYS A 254 12.78 -1.37 -11.69
N VAL A 255 12.93 -1.64 -10.39
CA VAL A 255 13.09 -0.58 -9.36
C VAL A 255 14.19 0.36 -9.86
N PRO A 256 13.89 1.61 -10.20
CA PRO A 256 14.78 2.37 -11.04
C PRO A 256 15.93 2.98 -10.22
N GLU A 257 17.10 3.06 -10.84
CA GLU A 257 18.24 3.84 -10.34
C GLU A 257 17.89 5.36 -10.24
N ARG A 258 16.78 5.80 -10.88
CA ARG A 258 16.15 7.15 -10.79
C ARG A 258 14.64 7.11 -10.50
N PRO A 259 14.07 7.97 -9.63
CA PRO A 259 12.63 8.04 -9.37
C PRO A 259 11.81 8.35 -10.65
N CYS A 260 10.74 7.59 -10.87
CA CYS A 260 9.75 7.79 -11.93
C CYS A 260 8.47 8.36 -11.33
N ILE A 261 8.35 9.68 -11.26
CA ILE A 261 7.25 10.33 -10.53
C ILE A 261 5.94 10.07 -11.29
N SER A 262 5.14 9.14 -10.79
CA SER A 262 3.80 8.83 -11.34
C SER A 262 2.71 9.60 -10.63
N ALA A 263 2.97 10.05 -9.40
CA ALA A 263 1.99 10.79 -8.62
C ALA A 263 2.68 11.84 -7.75
N ALA A 264 1.98 12.94 -7.50
CA ALA A 264 2.41 13.92 -6.52
C ALA A 264 1.25 14.71 -5.92
N SER A 265 1.37 15.09 -4.66
CA SER A 265 0.38 15.94 -3.98
C SER A 265 1.02 16.85 -2.93
N LEU A 266 0.23 17.78 -2.41
CA LEU A 266 0.62 18.66 -1.32
C LEU A 266 0.29 18.02 0.03
N ASP A 267 1.25 18.03 0.93
CA ASP A 267 1.06 17.68 2.34
C ASP A 267 1.35 18.90 3.23
N LEU A 268 0.34 19.30 4.01
CA LEU A 268 0.38 20.43 4.93
C LEU A 268 0.47 20.00 6.41
N SER A 269 0.52 18.69 6.69
CA SER A 269 0.37 18.15 8.05
C SER A 269 1.66 18.08 8.86
N GLY A 270 2.82 18.29 8.22
CA GLY A 270 4.13 18.28 8.88
C GLY A 270 4.52 19.61 9.52
N SER A 271 5.72 19.67 10.10
CA SER A 271 6.32 20.91 10.63
C SER A 271 6.59 21.97 9.57
N GLN A 272 6.64 21.57 8.30
CA GLN A 272 6.70 22.43 7.13
C GLN A 272 5.89 21.79 6.00
N PRO A 273 5.32 22.58 5.07
CA PRO A 273 4.69 22.05 3.87
C PRO A 273 5.66 21.18 3.07
N ALA A 274 5.16 20.14 2.43
CA ALA A 274 5.96 19.27 1.58
C ALA A 274 5.18 18.84 0.34
N LEU A 275 5.90 18.61 -0.74
CA LEU A 275 5.40 17.87 -1.88
C LEU A 275 5.66 16.38 -1.62
N VAL A 276 4.66 15.53 -1.79
CA VAL A 276 4.77 14.07 -1.62
C VAL A 276 4.70 13.43 -2.99
N THR A 277 5.68 12.63 -3.37
CA THR A 277 5.66 11.83 -4.60
C THR A 277 5.45 10.36 -4.30
N ALA A 278 4.83 9.65 -5.24
CA ALA A 278 4.96 8.21 -5.37
C ALA A 278 5.61 7.91 -6.72
N GLU A 279 6.45 6.89 -6.72
CA GLU A 279 7.24 6.50 -7.88
C GLU A 279 6.71 5.18 -8.44
N MET A 280 6.62 5.05 -9.76
CA MET A 280 6.04 3.88 -10.39
C MET A 280 6.91 2.61 -10.24
N GLU A 281 6.25 1.48 -9.97
CA GLU A 281 6.83 0.14 -10.08
C GLU A 281 5.79 -0.81 -10.71
N ASN A 282 6.13 -1.49 -11.81
CA ASN A 282 5.22 -2.32 -12.63
C ASN A 282 4.74 -3.64 -12.00
N LYS A 283 4.94 -3.83 -10.70
CA LYS A 283 4.51 -5.06 -10.04
C LYS A 283 3.01 -5.00 -9.80
N THR A 284 2.24 -5.69 -10.63
CA THR A 284 0.81 -5.99 -10.42
C THR A 284 0.51 -7.46 -10.69
N GLY A 285 -0.63 -7.96 -10.23
CA GLY A 285 -0.97 -9.40 -10.26
C GLY A 285 -0.28 -10.18 -9.15
N ASP A 286 0.41 -11.29 -9.47
CA ASP A 286 1.05 -12.21 -8.51
C ASP A 286 2.12 -11.56 -7.61
N ALA A 287 2.43 -10.27 -7.82
CA ALA A 287 3.41 -9.47 -7.08
C ALA A 287 2.82 -8.20 -6.44
N PHE A 288 1.49 -8.09 -6.33
CA PHE A 288 0.75 -6.90 -5.85
C PHE A 288 1.26 -6.34 -4.51
N ASP A 289 1.82 -7.17 -3.63
CA ASP A 289 2.32 -6.83 -2.30
C ASP A 289 3.85 -6.87 -2.17
N LEU A 290 4.55 -7.13 -3.28
CA LEU A 290 6.01 -7.26 -3.36
C LEU A 290 6.67 -6.02 -3.95
N ALA A 291 5.91 -4.93 -4.12
CA ALA A 291 6.48 -3.66 -4.51
C ALA A 291 7.33 -3.08 -3.38
N SER A 292 8.27 -2.25 -3.79
CA SER A 292 9.12 -1.42 -2.93
C SER A 292 9.10 0.02 -3.44
N ALA A 293 7.97 0.42 -4.04
CA ALA A 293 7.80 1.69 -4.72
C ALA A 293 8.04 2.85 -3.74
N PRO A 294 9.00 3.74 -4.03
CA PRO A 294 9.29 4.84 -3.11
C PRO A 294 8.11 5.83 -3.02
N ILE A 295 7.85 6.27 -1.78
CA ILE A 295 7.08 7.48 -1.50
C ILE A 295 8.03 8.48 -0.86
N VAL A 296 8.14 9.70 -1.42
CA VAL A 296 9.17 10.66 -1.02
C VAL A 296 8.55 11.99 -0.63
N ARG A 297 8.98 12.57 0.49
CA ARG A 297 8.55 13.91 0.92
C ARG A 297 9.65 14.95 0.68
N TRP A 298 9.33 15.91 -0.17
CA TRP A 298 10.19 17.03 -0.58
C TRP A 298 9.79 18.30 0.17
N PRO A 299 10.65 18.86 1.03
CA PRO A 299 10.29 20.01 1.83
C PRO A 299 10.09 21.27 0.97
N ILE A 300 9.03 22.02 1.22
CA ILE A 300 8.77 23.34 0.62
C ILE A 300 9.19 24.41 1.62
N ASP A 301 9.87 25.45 1.13
CA ASP A 301 10.11 26.66 1.93
C ASP A 301 8.78 27.43 2.06
N PRO A 302 8.24 27.59 3.28
CA PRO A 302 6.94 28.22 3.48
C PRO A 302 6.90 29.70 3.09
N THR A 303 8.07 30.35 2.96
CA THR A 303 8.18 31.78 2.62
C THR A 303 8.09 31.99 1.12
N THR A 304 8.81 31.18 0.35
CA THR A 304 8.98 31.35 -1.10
C THR A 304 8.04 30.47 -1.90
N GLY A 305 7.49 29.41 -1.28
CA GLY A 305 6.62 28.44 -1.93
C GLY A 305 7.34 27.51 -2.90
N ILE A 306 8.68 27.59 -3.01
CA ILE A 306 9.52 26.69 -3.81
C ILE A 306 10.10 25.55 -2.95
N LEU A 307 10.56 24.45 -3.54
CA LEU A 307 11.22 23.38 -2.78
C LEU A 307 12.49 23.92 -2.10
N LYS A 308 12.66 23.55 -0.84
CA LYS A 308 13.75 24.01 0.03
C LYS A 308 15.08 23.42 -0.44
N ALA A 309 15.87 24.24 -1.12
CA ALA A 309 17.20 23.91 -1.59
C ALA A 309 18.30 24.43 -0.64
N ASP A 310 19.45 23.76 -0.62
CA ASP A 310 20.66 24.26 0.02
C ASP A 310 21.32 25.40 -0.78
N ALA A 311 22.43 25.94 -0.26
CA ALA A 311 23.16 27.02 -0.92
C ALA A 311 23.70 26.65 -2.32
N THR A 312 23.79 25.36 -2.64
CA THR A 312 24.18 24.89 -3.96
C THR A 312 22.98 24.78 -4.91
N GLY A 313 21.75 24.86 -4.43
CA GLY A 313 20.53 24.62 -5.20
C GLY A 313 20.09 23.16 -5.20
N ARG A 314 20.63 22.31 -4.31
CA ARG A 314 20.21 20.90 -4.16
C ARG A 314 19.07 20.83 -3.15
N VAL A 315 17.97 20.18 -3.53
CA VAL A 315 16.86 19.81 -2.63
C VAL A 315 17.10 18.37 -2.18
N GLN A 316 17.12 18.16 -0.87
CA GLN A 316 17.23 16.85 -0.26
C GLN A 316 15.85 16.39 0.23
N ALA A 317 15.49 15.13 -0.03
CA ALA A 317 14.28 14.55 0.54
C ALA A 317 14.32 14.61 2.08
N SER A 318 13.20 14.99 2.68
CA SER A 318 13.03 15.07 4.14
C SER A 318 12.66 13.73 4.75
N GLU A 319 11.86 12.93 4.05
CA GLU A 319 11.47 11.58 4.43
C GLU A 319 11.31 10.73 3.17
N ALA A 320 11.50 9.42 3.32
CA ALA A 320 11.23 8.43 2.29
C ALA A 320 10.60 7.19 2.92
N PHE A 321 9.75 6.52 2.15
CA PHE A 321 9.05 5.29 2.53
C PHE A 321 9.10 4.29 1.37
N SER A 322 9.03 3.00 1.71
CA SER A 322 8.83 1.91 0.76
C SER A 322 7.38 1.46 0.84
N SER A 323 6.65 1.52 -0.27
CA SER A 323 5.27 1.06 -0.38
C SER A 323 5.21 -0.37 -0.92
N PRO A 324 4.40 -1.27 -0.31
CA PRO A 324 4.15 -2.60 -0.84
C PRO A 324 3.17 -2.56 -2.03
N ILE A 325 2.53 -1.42 -2.32
CA ILE A 325 1.53 -1.28 -3.39
C ILE A 325 2.20 -0.84 -4.69
N GLY A 326 2.20 -1.73 -5.69
CA GLY A 326 2.71 -1.45 -7.05
C GLY A 326 1.71 -0.71 -7.93
N GLY A 327 2.17 -0.18 -9.07
CA GLY A 327 1.32 0.52 -10.05
C GLY A 327 0.69 1.82 -9.55
N THR A 328 1.25 2.45 -8.52
CA THR A 328 0.65 3.66 -7.93
C THR A 328 0.63 4.81 -8.94
N GLN A 329 -0.57 5.34 -9.21
CA GLN A 329 -0.83 6.51 -10.06
C GLN A 329 -1.34 7.73 -9.27
N GLY A 330 -1.58 7.57 -7.96
CA GLY A 330 -1.98 8.67 -7.10
C GLY A 330 -1.48 8.54 -5.67
N VAL A 331 -1.12 9.66 -5.06
CA VAL A 331 -0.66 9.70 -3.67
C VAL A 331 -1.18 10.93 -2.96
N ALA A 332 -1.65 10.76 -1.72
CA ALA A 332 -1.90 11.85 -0.79
C ALA A 332 -1.41 11.49 0.61
N MET A 333 -0.93 12.47 1.37
CA MET A 333 -0.51 12.27 2.75
C MET A 333 -1.15 13.30 3.67
N ASN A 334 -1.57 12.86 4.85
CA ASN A 334 -2.13 13.72 5.89
C ASN A 334 -1.92 13.11 7.29
N GLN A 335 -1.15 13.80 8.13
CA GLN A 335 -0.83 13.43 9.51
C GLN A 335 -0.22 12.03 9.60
N GLY A 336 0.71 11.71 8.69
CA GLY A 336 1.36 10.40 8.61
C GLY A 336 0.49 9.28 8.01
N ARG A 337 -0.79 9.56 7.70
CA ARG A 337 -1.66 8.66 6.92
C ARG A 337 -1.40 8.87 5.44
N ILE A 338 -1.46 7.80 4.66
CA ILE A 338 -1.17 7.79 3.23
C ILE A 338 -2.39 7.22 2.50
N ALA A 339 -2.87 7.91 1.47
CA ALA A 339 -3.82 7.38 0.51
C ALA A 339 -3.11 7.15 -0.82
N LEU A 340 -3.38 6.01 -1.46
CA LEU A 340 -2.81 5.66 -2.77
C LEU A 340 -3.93 5.31 -3.75
N SER A 341 -3.78 5.74 -5.00
CA SER A 341 -4.55 5.21 -6.14
C SER A 341 -3.65 4.26 -6.92
N ALA A 342 -4.07 3.02 -7.10
CA ALA A 342 -3.32 2.02 -7.85
C ALA A 342 -4.28 0.96 -8.45
N PRO A 343 -3.85 0.15 -9.43
CA PRO A 343 -4.62 -0.99 -9.92
C PRO A 343 -5.07 -1.91 -8.77
N CYS A 344 -6.31 -2.42 -8.86
CA CYS A 344 -6.79 -3.38 -7.87
C CYS A 344 -6.04 -4.73 -7.96
N PRO A 345 -5.92 -5.50 -6.87
CA PRO A 345 -5.11 -6.73 -6.81
C PRO A 345 -5.57 -7.81 -7.81
N GLU A 346 -6.88 -7.89 -8.07
CA GLU A 346 -7.46 -8.82 -9.03
C GLU A 346 -7.15 -8.50 -10.49
N PHE A 347 -6.58 -7.33 -10.77
CA PHE A 347 -6.28 -6.85 -12.10
C PHE A 347 -4.79 -6.92 -12.40
N LYS A 348 -4.45 -7.30 -13.63
CA LYS A 348 -3.07 -7.31 -14.14
C LYS A 348 -2.88 -6.12 -15.07
N GLU A 349 -1.82 -5.34 -14.86
CA GLU A 349 -1.42 -4.32 -15.83
C GLU A 349 -1.23 -4.97 -17.22
N GLY A 350 -1.85 -4.36 -18.24
CA GLY A 350 -1.86 -4.88 -19.61
C GLY A 350 -2.97 -5.89 -19.95
N GLY A 351 -3.87 -6.21 -19.00
CA GLY A 351 -5.15 -6.89 -19.23
C GLY A 351 -6.33 -5.92 -19.45
N ASP A 352 -7.52 -6.45 -19.78
CA ASP A 352 -8.79 -5.78 -20.16
C ASP A 352 -8.90 -4.24 -19.99
N LEU A 353 -9.28 -3.53 -21.06
CA LEU A 353 -9.15 -2.07 -21.24
C LEU A 353 -10.13 -1.20 -20.41
N HIS A 354 -10.85 -1.78 -19.45
CA HIS A 354 -11.94 -1.11 -18.71
C HIS A 354 -12.00 -1.59 -17.25
N GLN A 355 -10.91 -1.36 -16.51
CA GLN A 355 -10.82 -1.80 -15.12
C GLN A 355 -10.78 -0.61 -14.15
N PRO A 356 -11.53 -0.67 -13.03
CA PRO A 356 -11.42 0.33 -11.98
C PRO A 356 -10.06 0.23 -11.29
N SER A 357 -9.54 1.37 -10.84
CA SER A 357 -8.45 1.39 -9.86
C SER A 357 -9.00 1.23 -8.44
N CYS A 358 -8.13 1.02 -7.47
CA CYS A 358 -8.47 0.94 -6.07
C CYS A 358 -7.85 2.10 -5.28
N LEU A 359 -8.61 2.57 -4.28
CA LEU A 359 -8.14 3.51 -3.28
C LEU A 359 -7.65 2.72 -2.07
N TYR A 360 -6.40 2.97 -1.67
CA TYR A 360 -5.77 2.33 -0.53
C TYR A 360 -5.55 3.32 0.60
N HIS A 361 -5.55 2.79 1.83
CA HIS A 361 -5.17 3.51 3.03
C HIS A 361 -4.00 2.82 3.71
N GLY A 362 -2.95 3.57 4.02
CA GLY A 362 -1.81 3.08 4.78
C GLY A 362 -1.43 4.02 5.91
N VAL A 363 -0.91 3.43 6.98
CA VAL A 363 -0.18 4.11 8.05
C VAL A 363 1.21 3.47 8.11
N VAL A 364 2.23 4.27 8.40
CA VAL A 364 3.61 3.77 8.44
C VAL A 364 3.72 2.68 9.51
N ASN A 365 4.28 1.53 9.13
CA ASN A 365 4.40 0.30 9.90
C ASN A 365 3.09 -0.41 10.26
N GLU A 366 1.97 -0.05 9.63
CA GLU A 366 0.71 -0.78 9.73
C GLU A 366 0.37 -1.46 8.40
N PRO A 367 -0.36 -2.59 8.44
CA PRO A 367 -0.89 -3.22 7.23
C PRO A 367 -1.72 -2.26 6.35
N VAL A 368 -1.66 -2.44 5.03
CA VAL A 368 -2.34 -1.57 4.07
C VAL A 368 -3.76 -2.07 3.80
N TRP A 369 -4.72 -1.16 3.75
CA TRP A 369 -6.14 -1.43 3.53
C TRP A 369 -6.56 -1.09 2.09
N LEU A 370 -7.37 -1.96 1.48
CA LEU A 370 -8.11 -1.65 0.26
C LEU A 370 -9.44 -1.05 0.72
N MET A 371 -9.63 0.22 0.42
CA MET A 371 -10.75 0.99 0.96
C MET A 371 -11.97 0.86 0.07
N THR A 372 -11.78 1.12 -1.22
CA THR A 372 -12.85 0.99 -2.20
C THR A 372 -12.30 1.00 -3.61
N ARG A 373 -13.10 0.50 -4.55
CA ARG A 373 -12.86 0.68 -5.99
C ARG A 373 -13.24 2.10 -6.41
N THR A 374 -12.56 2.59 -7.44
CA THR A 374 -12.67 3.96 -7.96
C THR A 374 -13.12 3.93 -9.42
N GLY A 375 -13.14 5.09 -10.09
CA GLY A 375 -13.36 5.16 -11.53
C GLY A 375 -12.32 4.38 -12.34
N ILE A 376 -12.61 4.17 -13.63
CA ILE A 376 -11.73 3.43 -14.54
C ILE A 376 -10.48 4.24 -14.82
N TYR A 377 -9.31 3.64 -14.57
CA TYR A 377 -8.00 4.29 -14.68
C TYR A 377 -7.94 5.59 -13.88
N ASN A 378 -8.18 5.45 -12.58
CA ASN A 378 -8.03 6.57 -11.66
C ASN A 378 -6.55 6.92 -11.51
N GLU A 379 -6.25 8.18 -11.78
CA GLU A 379 -4.92 8.75 -11.74
C GLU A 379 -4.67 9.40 -10.38
N ASN A 380 -4.18 10.64 -10.37
CA ASN A 380 -3.59 11.22 -9.19
C ASN A 380 -4.64 11.61 -8.12
N LEU A 381 -4.14 11.84 -6.90
CA LEU A 381 -4.90 12.24 -5.72
C LEU A 381 -4.48 13.63 -5.24
N ALA A 382 -5.43 14.42 -4.72
CA ALA A 382 -5.15 15.68 -4.05
C ALA A 382 -6.00 15.84 -2.80
N TYR A 383 -5.36 16.09 -1.66
CA TYR A 383 -6.07 16.30 -0.39
C TYR A 383 -6.23 17.78 -0.07
N LEU A 384 -7.46 18.18 0.21
CA LEU A 384 -7.84 19.52 0.66
C LEU A 384 -8.22 19.47 2.15
N PRO A 385 -7.29 19.78 3.07
CA PRO A 385 -7.48 19.55 4.51
C PRO A 385 -8.60 20.41 5.12
N GLY A 386 -8.82 21.62 4.61
CA GLY A 386 -9.82 22.55 5.17
C GLY A 386 -11.26 22.05 5.11
N THR A 387 -11.55 21.10 4.22
CA THR A 387 -12.89 20.52 4.00
C THR A 387 -12.89 19.00 4.06
N ASP A 388 -11.76 18.39 4.44
CA ASP A 388 -11.52 16.94 4.44
C ASP A 388 -11.87 16.24 3.11
N GLU A 389 -11.41 16.80 1.99
CA GLU A 389 -11.74 16.29 0.65
C GLU A 389 -10.54 15.67 -0.01
N LEU A 390 -10.66 14.41 -0.44
CA LEU A 390 -9.70 13.74 -1.29
C LEU A 390 -10.23 13.72 -2.72
N TRP A 391 -9.65 14.57 -3.56
CA TRP A 391 -9.98 14.71 -4.98
C TRP A 391 -9.15 13.77 -5.84
N MET A 392 -9.75 13.30 -6.93
CA MET A 392 -9.13 12.42 -7.91
C MET A 392 -9.73 12.64 -9.30
N VAL A 393 -9.02 12.16 -10.33
CA VAL A 393 -9.43 12.21 -11.72
C VAL A 393 -9.15 10.86 -12.38
N ASN A 394 -9.84 10.58 -13.49
CA ASN A 394 -9.66 9.35 -14.23
C ASN A 394 -9.52 9.61 -15.73
N GLU A 395 -8.76 8.77 -16.43
CA GLU A 395 -8.30 9.07 -17.78
C GLU A 395 -9.11 8.43 -18.92
N ARG A 396 -9.97 7.46 -18.60
CA ARG A 396 -10.76 6.69 -19.56
C ARG A 396 -11.64 7.60 -20.43
N PRO A 397 -11.43 7.68 -21.77
CA PRO A 397 -12.32 8.43 -22.65
C PRO A 397 -13.76 7.95 -22.50
N GLU A 398 -14.71 8.89 -22.60
CA GLU A 398 -16.16 8.67 -22.44
C GLU A 398 -16.59 8.38 -20.98
N GLU A 399 -15.66 8.36 -20.02
CA GLU A 399 -15.92 8.12 -18.58
C GLU A 399 -15.18 9.10 -17.65
N ARG A 400 -14.70 10.25 -18.15
CA ARG A 400 -13.80 11.15 -17.41
C ARG A 400 -14.52 12.06 -16.46
N MET A 401 -14.00 12.12 -15.24
CA MET A 401 -14.55 12.91 -14.15
C MET A 401 -13.46 13.54 -13.30
N ALA A 402 -13.82 14.59 -12.58
CA ALA A 402 -13.14 15.00 -11.36
C ALA A 402 -14.11 14.78 -10.19
N TYR A 403 -13.70 13.97 -9.23
CA TYR A 403 -14.58 13.55 -8.15
C TYR A 403 -13.79 13.43 -6.85
N ARG A 404 -14.54 13.37 -5.75
CA ARG A 404 -13.99 13.36 -4.41
C ARG A 404 -14.75 12.45 -3.48
N THR A 405 -14.04 12.05 -2.43
CA THR A 405 -14.58 11.45 -1.22
C THR A 405 -13.97 12.15 -0.01
N THR A 406 -14.43 11.81 1.19
CA THR A 406 -13.71 12.16 2.42
C THR A 406 -12.43 11.33 2.52
N TRP A 407 -11.50 11.69 3.41
CA TRP A 407 -10.31 10.87 3.61
C TRP A 407 -10.69 9.41 3.91
N PRO A 408 -10.17 8.42 3.17
CA PRO A 408 -10.56 7.04 3.36
C PRO A 408 -10.06 6.58 4.74
N THR A 409 -10.99 6.13 5.57
CA THR A 409 -10.69 5.68 6.93
C THR A 409 -11.10 4.23 7.05
N PRO A 410 -10.19 3.31 7.42
CA PRO A 410 -10.53 1.93 7.69
C PRO A 410 -11.71 1.84 8.65
N PRO A 411 -12.61 0.86 8.47
CA PRO A 411 -13.69 0.66 9.42
C PRO A 411 -13.11 0.38 10.81
N ALA A 412 -13.79 0.87 11.84
CA ALA A 412 -13.41 0.59 13.21
C ALA A 412 -13.42 -0.93 13.44
N LEU A 413 -12.32 -1.46 13.98
CA LEU A 413 -12.25 -2.86 14.36
C LEU A 413 -13.28 -3.14 15.46
N ALA A 414 -13.91 -4.31 15.39
CA ALA A 414 -14.88 -4.80 16.36
C ALA A 414 -14.45 -6.15 16.91
N GLY A 415 -14.93 -6.50 18.10
CA GLY A 415 -14.57 -7.75 18.77
C GLY A 415 -13.24 -7.67 19.53
N LEU A 416 -12.63 -8.83 19.71
CA LEU A 416 -11.31 -8.99 20.32
C LEU A 416 -10.23 -8.99 19.24
N VAL A 417 -9.14 -8.30 19.55
CA VAL A 417 -7.96 -8.21 18.70
C VAL A 417 -6.69 -8.56 19.46
N ASN A 418 -5.66 -8.94 18.71
CA ASN A 418 -4.33 -9.29 19.22
C ASN A 418 -4.39 -10.42 20.25
N LEU A 419 -4.94 -11.57 19.87
CA LEU A 419 -5.06 -12.72 20.77
C LEU A 419 -3.70 -13.33 21.08
N THR A 420 -3.55 -13.78 22.32
CA THR A 420 -2.48 -14.68 22.73
C THR A 420 -2.97 -15.67 23.79
N ALA A 421 -2.22 -16.74 23.99
CA ALA A 421 -2.55 -17.80 24.94
C ALA A 421 -1.39 -18.06 25.91
N GLY A 422 -1.74 -18.30 27.17
CA GLY A 422 -0.81 -18.60 28.26
C GLY A 422 -1.58 -18.99 29.53
N ASP A 423 -0.92 -19.67 30.46
CA ASP A 423 -1.50 -19.94 31.79
C ASP A 423 -1.29 -18.71 32.69
N PHE A 424 -2.25 -17.78 32.65
CA PHE A 424 -2.23 -16.56 33.45
C PHE A 424 -2.91 -16.77 34.81
N THR A 425 -3.79 -17.76 34.91
CA THR A 425 -4.50 -18.12 36.14
C THR A 425 -3.67 -18.99 37.10
N GLY A 426 -2.62 -19.64 36.60
CA GLY A 426 -1.73 -20.52 37.35
C GLY A 426 -2.29 -21.94 37.56
N ASP A 427 -3.31 -22.34 36.80
CA ASP A 427 -4.00 -23.62 36.96
C ASP A 427 -3.54 -24.71 35.96
N ARG A 428 -2.49 -24.40 35.18
CA ARG A 428 -1.86 -25.20 34.12
C ARG A 428 -2.76 -25.44 32.91
N LYS A 429 -3.73 -24.58 32.68
CA LYS A 429 -4.56 -24.59 31.47
C LYS A 429 -4.31 -23.33 30.67
N GLN A 430 -4.40 -23.46 29.36
CA GLN A 430 -4.19 -22.30 28.48
C GLN A 430 -5.39 -21.36 28.56
N ASP A 431 -5.15 -20.14 29.03
CA ASP A 431 -6.09 -19.03 28.98
C ASP A 431 -5.91 -18.26 27.66
N ILE A 432 -6.93 -17.53 27.22
CA ILE A 432 -6.83 -16.61 26.08
C ILE A 432 -6.95 -15.17 26.57
N VAL A 433 -6.04 -14.32 26.13
CA VAL A 433 -6.06 -12.88 26.36
C VAL A 433 -6.26 -12.14 25.05
N GLY A 434 -7.07 -11.07 25.07
CA GLY A 434 -7.31 -10.22 23.90
C GLY A 434 -7.77 -8.81 24.26
N ILE A 435 -7.60 -7.88 23.32
CA ILE A 435 -7.97 -6.47 23.47
C ILE A 435 -9.34 -6.25 22.82
N GLU A 436 -10.32 -5.72 23.56
CA GLU A 436 -11.60 -5.34 22.97
C GLU A 436 -11.44 -4.01 22.22
N ALA A 437 -11.44 -4.07 20.88
CA ALA A 437 -11.03 -2.96 20.01
C ALA A 437 -11.79 -1.66 20.27
N THR A 438 -13.09 -1.76 20.58
CA THR A 438 -13.97 -0.60 20.78
C THR A 438 -13.78 0.10 22.14
N THR A 439 -13.26 -0.60 23.15
CA THR A 439 -13.14 -0.06 24.51
C THR A 439 -11.69 0.02 25.01
N GLY A 440 -10.76 -0.69 24.36
CA GLY A 440 -9.38 -0.82 24.81
C GLY A 440 -9.23 -1.57 26.13
N LYS A 441 -10.21 -2.39 26.52
CA LYS A 441 -10.11 -3.28 27.68
C LYS A 441 -9.33 -4.53 27.30
N LEU A 442 -8.44 -4.97 28.19
CA LEU A 442 -7.80 -6.27 28.08
C LEU A 442 -8.66 -7.30 28.83
N TRP A 443 -9.09 -8.33 28.11
CA TRP A 443 -9.91 -9.41 28.62
C TRP A 443 -9.11 -10.70 28.66
N LEU A 444 -9.26 -11.43 29.76
CA LEU A 444 -8.78 -12.81 29.93
C LEU A 444 -9.98 -13.75 29.94
N TYR A 445 -9.89 -14.83 29.19
CA TYR A 445 -10.83 -15.93 29.13
C TYR A 445 -10.16 -17.18 29.71
N PRO A 446 -10.55 -17.61 30.93
CA PRO A 446 -9.89 -18.75 31.57
C PRO A 446 -10.08 -20.04 30.78
N GLY A 447 -9.04 -20.84 30.63
CA GLY A 447 -9.12 -22.15 30.00
C GLY A 447 -9.77 -23.18 30.89
N ASN A 448 -10.72 -23.97 30.37
CA ASN A 448 -11.27 -25.11 31.12
C ASN A 448 -10.45 -26.40 30.94
N GLY A 449 -9.52 -26.43 29.97
CA GLY A 449 -8.66 -27.60 29.69
C GLY A 449 -9.40 -28.73 28.99
N ASN A 450 -10.41 -28.40 28.19
CA ASN A 450 -11.23 -29.34 27.44
C ASN A 450 -11.75 -28.69 26.14
N SER A 451 -10.95 -27.80 25.55
CA SER A 451 -11.34 -26.96 24.41
C SER A 451 -12.58 -26.09 24.67
N THR A 452 -12.77 -25.62 25.90
CA THR A 452 -13.77 -24.60 26.24
C THR A 452 -13.17 -23.51 27.12
N LEU A 453 -13.82 -22.34 27.15
CA LEU A 453 -13.40 -21.17 27.92
C LEU A 453 -14.44 -20.83 29.01
N GLY A 454 -13.95 -20.26 30.11
CA GLY A 454 -14.75 -19.62 31.14
C GLY A 454 -15.26 -18.24 30.73
N GLY A 455 -16.06 -17.63 31.62
CA GLY A 455 -16.51 -16.25 31.44
C GLY A 455 -15.34 -15.26 31.50
N ARG A 456 -15.36 -14.23 30.66
CA ARG A 456 -14.27 -13.24 30.56
C ARG A 456 -14.12 -12.39 31.83
N ILE A 457 -12.88 -12.04 32.16
CA ILE A 457 -12.51 -11.17 33.27
C ILE A 457 -11.67 -10.02 32.71
N GLN A 458 -11.98 -8.79 33.12
CA GLN A 458 -11.17 -7.63 32.74
C GLN A 458 -9.89 -7.64 33.57
N ILE A 459 -8.75 -7.63 32.87
CA ILE A 459 -7.42 -7.62 33.48
C ILE A 459 -6.62 -6.36 33.13
N GLY A 460 -7.18 -5.46 32.32
CA GLY A 460 -6.53 -4.20 31.94
C GLY A 460 -7.47 -3.19 31.27
N SER A 461 -6.98 -1.95 31.13
CA SER A 461 -7.67 -0.83 30.45
C SER A 461 -6.67 0.05 29.70
N GLY A 462 -7.10 0.65 28.59
CA GLY A 462 -6.24 1.54 27.78
C GLY A 462 -5.31 0.81 26.82
N TRP A 463 -5.63 -0.43 26.46
CA TRP A 463 -4.78 -1.31 25.64
C TRP A 463 -4.82 -1.01 24.13
N ASN A 464 -5.66 -0.08 23.66
CA ASN A 464 -5.69 0.34 22.26
C ASN A 464 -4.38 0.99 21.78
N GLY A 465 -3.46 1.35 22.69
CA GLY A 465 -2.11 1.79 22.36
C GLY A 465 -1.12 0.66 22.05
N MET A 466 -1.56 -0.61 22.10
CA MET A 466 -0.74 -1.80 21.83
C MET A 466 -1.19 -2.46 20.53
N ASN A 467 -0.26 -2.82 19.64
CA ASN A 467 -0.59 -3.43 18.35
C ASN A 467 -0.37 -4.95 18.27
N GLN A 468 0.42 -5.56 19.16
CA GLN A 468 0.71 -7.00 19.15
C GLN A 468 0.91 -7.53 20.56
N LEU A 469 0.41 -8.74 20.83
CA LEU A 469 0.52 -9.44 22.10
C LEU A 469 1.16 -10.82 21.90
N THR A 470 2.02 -11.24 22.81
CA THR A 470 2.46 -12.64 22.92
C THR A 470 2.74 -13.01 24.36
N ALA A 471 2.61 -14.28 24.73
CA ALA A 471 2.71 -14.73 26.12
C ALA A 471 3.79 -15.80 26.32
N GLY A 472 4.35 -15.84 27.51
CA GLY A 472 5.40 -16.78 27.91
C GLY A 472 6.08 -16.34 29.20
N ASP A 473 6.81 -17.24 29.86
CA ASP A 473 7.61 -16.93 31.06
C ASP A 473 8.93 -16.23 30.69
N PHE A 474 8.89 -14.92 30.41
CA PHE A 474 10.03 -14.15 29.92
C PHE A 474 10.96 -13.69 31.06
N ASN A 475 10.47 -13.68 32.29
CA ASN A 475 11.23 -13.35 33.50
C ASN A 475 11.74 -14.58 34.29
N ALA A 476 11.44 -15.80 33.81
CA ALA A 476 11.83 -17.08 34.39
C ALA A 476 11.36 -17.28 35.85
N ASP A 477 10.19 -16.75 36.20
CA ASP A 477 9.57 -16.91 37.53
C ASP A 477 8.57 -18.09 37.61
N GLY A 478 8.39 -18.80 36.49
CA GLY A 478 7.49 -19.95 36.37
C GLY A 478 6.05 -19.57 36.05
N ARG A 479 5.76 -18.33 35.68
CA ARG A 479 4.40 -17.83 35.38
C ARG A 479 4.36 -17.25 33.97
N SER A 480 3.20 -17.32 33.34
CA SER A 480 3.04 -16.72 32.01
C SER A 480 3.01 -15.19 32.11
N ASP A 481 3.99 -14.54 31.48
CA ASP A 481 3.99 -13.10 31.28
C ASP A 481 3.29 -12.71 29.97
N LEU A 482 2.98 -11.41 29.84
CA LEU A 482 2.47 -10.83 28.60
C LEU A 482 3.48 -9.83 28.03
N LEU A 483 3.93 -10.06 26.80
CA LEU A 483 4.63 -9.07 25.99
C LEU A 483 3.64 -8.28 25.15
N ALA A 484 3.84 -6.97 25.09
CA ALA A 484 3.06 -6.07 24.25
C ALA A 484 3.96 -5.07 23.53
N LEU A 485 3.69 -4.84 22.24
CA LEU A 485 4.35 -3.80 21.46
C LEU A 485 3.54 -2.50 21.53
N GLU A 486 4.15 -1.44 22.06
CA GLU A 486 3.53 -0.12 22.17
C GLU A 486 3.63 0.63 20.83
N THR A 487 2.48 0.88 20.20
CA THR A 487 2.38 1.42 18.83
C THR A 487 3.06 2.77 18.70
N ALA A 488 2.84 3.67 19.66
CA ALA A 488 3.32 5.06 19.58
C ALA A 488 4.84 5.19 19.64
N THR A 489 5.52 4.28 20.33
CA THR A 489 6.96 4.36 20.60
C THR A 489 7.76 3.26 19.92
N GLY A 490 7.11 2.19 19.44
CA GLY A 490 7.77 1.01 18.90
C GLY A 490 8.61 0.27 19.96
N THR A 491 8.22 0.36 21.23
CA THR A 491 8.91 -0.29 22.36
C THR A 491 8.23 -1.59 22.75
N LEU A 492 9.02 -2.59 23.14
CA LEU A 492 8.52 -3.86 23.63
C LEU A 492 8.42 -3.82 25.15
N GLN A 493 7.21 -4.00 25.67
CA GLN A 493 6.86 -3.93 27.08
C GLN A 493 6.56 -5.34 27.60
N LEU A 494 7.19 -5.71 28.72
CA LEU A 494 6.92 -6.92 29.47
C LEU A 494 5.99 -6.61 30.64
N TYR A 495 4.89 -7.35 30.75
CA TYR A 495 3.95 -7.31 31.86
C TYR A 495 4.05 -8.63 32.63
N PRO A 496 4.72 -8.65 33.79
CA PRO A 496 4.91 -9.88 34.56
C PRO A 496 3.59 -10.53 34.96
N GLY A 497 3.47 -11.84 34.78
CA GLY A 497 2.32 -12.61 35.22
C GLY A 497 2.30 -12.83 36.72
N THR A 498 1.14 -12.65 37.37
CA THR A 498 1.04 -13.00 38.79
C THR A 498 0.74 -14.48 39.02
N GLY A 499 0.40 -15.24 37.97
CA GLY A 499 -0.01 -16.65 38.06
C GLY A 499 -1.27 -16.83 38.91
N ALA A 500 -2.12 -15.79 38.98
CA ALA A 500 -3.34 -15.79 39.77
C ALA A 500 -4.36 -14.83 39.16
N LEU A 501 -5.57 -15.33 38.92
CA LEU A 501 -6.66 -14.52 38.39
C LEU A 501 -7.22 -13.56 39.47
N THR A 502 -6.76 -12.31 39.46
CA THR A 502 -7.12 -11.29 40.47
C THR A 502 -7.68 -10.01 39.84
N GLY A 503 -8.28 -10.13 38.65
CA GLY A 503 -8.85 -9.02 37.90
C GLY A 503 -7.75 -8.09 37.38
N MET A 504 -7.83 -6.80 37.70
CA MET A 504 -6.86 -5.79 37.24
C MET A 504 -5.43 -6.00 37.76
N ASN A 505 -5.23 -6.88 38.74
CA ASN A 505 -3.91 -7.23 39.29
C ASN A 505 -3.38 -8.57 38.76
N THR A 506 -4.02 -9.19 37.76
CA THR A 506 -3.51 -10.42 37.15
C THR A 506 -2.13 -10.22 36.50
N LEU A 507 -1.86 -9.01 36.00
CA LEU A 507 -0.56 -8.58 35.47
C LEU A 507 0.10 -7.57 36.43
N GLY A 508 1.42 -7.67 36.56
CA GLY A 508 2.27 -6.77 37.32
C GLY A 508 2.61 -5.47 36.60
N ALA A 509 3.43 -4.65 37.26
CA ALA A 509 3.92 -3.40 36.67
C ALA A 509 4.82 -3.69 35.46
N ARG A 510 4.54 -3.02 34.34
CA ARG A 510 5.28 -3.23 33.10
C ARG A 510 6.74 -2.76 33.18
N THR A 511 7.61 -3.44 32.45
CA THR A 511 9.01 -3.04 32.23
C THR A 511 9.33 -3.05 30.74
N GLN A 512 10.04 -2.03 30.26
CA GLN A 512 10.50 -2.01 28.87
C GLN A 512 11.69 -2.96 28.69
N ILE A 513 11.61 -3.86 27.70
CA ILE A 513 12.66 -4.84 27.41
C ILE A 513 13.27 -4.68 26.00
N GLY A 514 12.77 -3.73 25.20
CA GLY A 514 13.34 -3.45 23.88
C GLY A 514 12.82 -2.19 23.20
N THR A 515 13.53 -1.75 22.16
CA THR A 515 13.22 -0.58 21.32
C THR A 515 13.35 -0.94 19.84
N GLY A 516 12.67 -0.21 18.95
CA GLY A 516 12.78 -0.41 17.50
C GLY A 516 11.96 -1.59 16.97
N TRP A 517 11.05 -2.12 17.78
CA TRP A 517 10.18 -3.24 17.43
C TRP A 517 9.01 -2.83 16.54
N GLY A 518 8.71 -1.53 16.44
CA GLY A 518 7.62 -1.01 15.61
C GLY A 518 7.73 -1.35 14.12
N ALA A 519 8.91 -1.75 13.61
CA ALA A 519 9.09 -2.19 12.23
C ALA A 519 8.83 -3.70 12.03
N MET A 520 8.67 -4.48 13.09
CA MET A 520 8.47 -5.93 13.03
C MET A 520 6.99 -6.25 12.82
N ARG A 521 6.68 -7.18 11.91
CA ARG A 521 5.30 -7.49 11.51
C ARG A 521 4.58 -8.46 12.44
N SER A 522 5.29 -9.39 13.07
CA SER A 522 4.69 -10.43 13.92
C SER A 522 5.56 -10.67 15.13
N LEU A 523 4.94 -10.96 16.28
CA LEU A 523 5.60 -11.37 17.51
C LEU A 523 5.02 -12.71 17.95
N THR A 524 5.86 -13.73 18.04
CA THR A 524 5.45 -15.07 18.47
C THR A 524 6.43 -15.60 19.50
N SER A 525 5.91 -15.94 20.67
CA SER A 525 6.64 -16.64 21.73
C SER A 525 6.72 -18.14 21.43
N VAL A 526 7.90 -18.74 21.61
CA VAL A 526 8.14 -20.19 21.44
C VAL A 526 9.49 -20.56 22.04
N ASP A 527 9.63 -21.70 22.70
CA ASP A 527 10.94 -22.23 23.09
C ASP A 527 11.49 -23.15 21.98
N LEU A 528 12.32 -22.60 21.08
CA LEU A 528 12.87 -23.35 19.94
C LEU A 528 14.13 -24.14 20.30
N ASN A 529 14.78 -23.81 21.42
CA ASN A 529 16.07 -24.38 21.80
C ASN A 529 15.98 -25.33 23.01
N LYS A 530 14.78 -25.46 23.60
CA LYS A 530 14.45 -26.32 24.75
C LYS A 530 15.22 -25.98 26.02
N ASP A 531 15.60 -24.72 26.20
CA ASP A 531 16.28 -24.27 27.42
C ASP A 531 15.30 -23.87 28.55
N GLY A 532 13.99 -23.97 28.28
CA GLY A 532 12.92 -23.65 29.23
C GLY A 532 12.61 -22.16 29.30
N LYS A 533 13.21 -21.34 28.44
CA LYS A 533 12.93 -19.90 28.36
C LYS A 533 12.33 -19.61 26.99
N PRO A 534 11.18 -18.94 26.92
CA PRO A 534 10.58 -18.60 25.63
C PRO A 534 11.50 -17.69 24.82
N ASP A 535 11.75 -18.09 23.57
CA ASP A 535 12.32 -17.23 22.55
C ASP A 535 11.21 -16.34 21.95
N LEU A 536 11.60 -15.19 21.40
CA LEU A 536 10.69 -14.33 20.66
C LEU A 536 11.02 -14.37 19.17
N LEU A 537 10.04 -14.69 18.35
CA LEU A 537 10.14 -14.61 16.88
C LEU A 537 9.60 -13.29 16.37
N ALA A 538 10.26 -12.75 15.35
CA ALA A 538 9.77 -11.60 14.61
C ALA A 538 10.13 -11.60 13.14
N VAL A 539 9.19 -11.13 12.31
CA VAL A 539 9.38 -10.97 10.86
C VAL A 539 9.72 -9.51 10.57
N ASP A 540 10.85 -9.28 9.91
CA ASP A 540 11.23 -7.93 9.48
C ASP A 540 10.59 -7.54 8.12
N PRO A 541 10.66 -6.25 7.73
CA PRO A 541 10.07 -5.79 6.47
C PRO A 541 10.66 -6.42 5.21
N ALA A 542 11.89 -6.96 5.28
CA ALA A 542 12.53 -7.66 4.16
C ALA A 542 12.09 -9.13 4.08
N GLY A 543 11.24 -9.59 5.00
CA GLY A 543 10.75 -10.97 5.07
C GLY A 543 11.73 -11.94 5.72
N ALA A 544 12.73 -11.47 6.46
CA ALA A 544 13.56 -12.35 7.29
C ALA A 544 12.83 -12.69 8.59
N LEU A 545 12.82 -13.98 8.94
CA LEU A 545 12.35 -14.44 10.25
C LEU A 545 13.54 -14.46 11.21
N TRP A 546 13.45 -13.66 12.26
CA TRP A 546 14.43 -13.55 13.34
C TRP A 546 13.92 -14.26 14.59
N ALA A 547 14.80 -15.01 15.23
CA ALA A 547 14.60 -15.54 16.57
C ALA A 547 15.49 -14.82 17.57
N TYR A 548 14.90 -14.30 18.64
CA TYR A 548 15.56 -13.61 19.74
C TYR A 548 15.55 -14.54 20.96
N PRO A 549 16.70 -15.12 21.34
CA PRO A 549 16.75 -16.11 22.39
C PRO A 549 16.24 -15.58 23.73
N GLY A 550 15.43 -16.35 24.44
CA GLY A 550 15.03 -16.03 25.81
C GLY A 550 16.21 -16.10 26.77
N THR A 551 16.36 -15.13 27.68
CA THR A 551 17.42 -15.17 28.71
C THR A 551 16.90 -15.36 30.13
N GLY A 552 15.58 -15.20 30.34
CA GLY A 552 14.93 -15.12 31.65
C GLY A 552 15.03 -13.73 32.30
N SER A 553 15.62 -12.75 31.61
CA SER A 553 15.67 -11.35 32.06
C SER A 553 15.52 -10.36 30.91
N GLY A 554 15.07 -10.85 29.74
CA GLY A 554 15.06 -10.14 28.48
C GLY A 554 15.47 -11.04 27.30
N LEU A 555 15.84 -10.43 26.19
CA LEU A 555 16.11 -11.10 24.91
C LEU A 555 17.60 -11.04 24.54
N GLY A 556 18.11 -12.14 23.99
CA GLY A 556 19.48 -12.29 23.51
C GLY A 556 19.69 -11.79 22.08
N ASN A 557 20.91 -11.99 21.56
CA ASN A 557 21.25 -11.64 20.18
C ASN A 557 20.43 -12.46 19.18
N ARG A 558 19.73 -11.75 18.28
CA ARG A 558 18.88 -12.38 17.26
C ARG A 558 19.66 -13.25 16.28
N ARG A 559 19.02 -14.31 15.79
CA ARG A 559 19.52 -15.19 14.73
C ARG A 559 18.49 -15.26 13.60
N GLN A 560 18.94 -15.18 12.35
CA GLN A 560 18.03 -15.38 11.23
C GLN A 560 17.76 -16.87 11.10
N ILE A 561 16.49 -17.25 11.11
CA ILE A 561 16.03 -18.63 11.02
C ILE A 561 15.16 -18.90 9.78
N GLY A 562 14.88 -17.86 8.98
CA GLY A 562 14.15 -17.99 7.73
C GLY A 562 14.21 -16.74 6.84
N ALA A 563 13.75 -16.88 5.60
CA ALA A 563 13.60 -15.82 4.60
C ALA A 563 12.30 -16.00 3.80
N GLY A 564 11.75 -14.92 3.23
CA GLY A 564 10.50 -14.93 2.47
C GLY A 564 9.21 -14.94 3.32
N TRP A 565 9.30 -14.60 4.61
CA TRP A 565 8.19 -14.64 5.57
C TRP A 565 7.22 -13.45 5.47
N ASN A 566 7.50 -12.47 4.60
CA ASN A 566 6.59 -11.38 4.25
C ASN A 566 5.38 -11.87 3.41
N SER A 567 5.49 -13.03 2.77
CA SER A 567 4.38 -13.67 2.03
C SER A 567 3.34 -14.37 2.93
N LEU A 568 3.53 -14.35 4.24
CA LEU A 568 2.66 -15.02 5.21
C LEU A 568 1.76 -13.99 5.91
N SER A 569 0.47 -14.28 6.03
CA SER A 569 -0.50 -13.41 6.70
C SER A 569 -0.48 -13.62 8.23
N GLU A 570 -0.44 -14.87 8.69
CA GLU A 570 -0.50 -15.25 10.11
C GLU A 570 0.70 -16.14 10.48
N LEU A 571 1.17 -16.05 11.73
CA LEU A 571 2.25 -16.86 12.29
C LEU A 571 2.03 -17.08 13.79
N THR A 572 2.04 -18.33 14.23
CA THR A 572 2.07 -18.68 15.65
C THR A 572 2.82 -20.00 15.88
N SER A 573 3.09 -20.35 17.14
CA SER A 573 3.50 -21.70 17.54
C SER A 573 2.35 -22.38 18.30
N PRO A 574 1.89 -23.57 17.87
CA PRO A 574 1.00 -24.42 18.67
C PRO A 574 1.72 -25.16 19.80
N GLY A 575 3.06 -25.11 19.86
CA GLY A 575 3.86 -26.06 20.63
C GLY A 575 4.21 -27.28 19.77
N ASP A 576 4.34 -28.46 20.38
CA ASP A 576 4.68 -29.71 19.66
C ASP A 576 3.45 -30.28 18.94
N LEU A 577 3.38 -30.07 17.63
CA LEU A 577 2.26 -30.49 16.79
C LEU A 577 2.51 -31.86 16.15
N ASN A 578 3.77 -32.26 16.03
CA ASN A 578 4.19 -33.47 15.33
C ASN A 578 4.56 -34.63 16.27
N GLY A 579 4.65 -34.38 17.57
CA GLY A 579 4.92 -35.37 18.62
C GLY A 579 6.40 -35.73 18.80
N ASP A 580 7.34 -34.98 18.23
CA ASP A 580 8.79 -35.19 18.37
C ASP A 580 9.37 -34.51 19.62
N GLY A 581 8.53 -33.84 20.39
CA GLY A 581 8.85 -33.11 21.60
C GLY A 581 9.41 -31.71 21.34
N ASN A 582 9.59 -31.26 20.09
CA ASN A 582 10.04 -29.91 19.74
C ASN A 582 8.83 -29.01 19.44
N ALA A 583 8.93 -27.73 19.78
CA ALA A 583 7.90 -26.79 19.39
C ALA A 583 7.95 -26.51 17.88
N ASP A 584 6.80 -26.57 17.23
CA ASP A 584 6.62 -26.31 15.81
C ASP A 584 6.08 -24.90 15.57
N LEU A 585 6.14 -24.43 14.32
CA LEU A 585 5.43 -23.23 13.89
C LEU A 585 4.31 -23.58 12.91
N VAL A 586 3.27 -22.76 12.90
CA VAL A 586 2.27 -22.74 11.85
C VAL A 586 2.13 -21.34 11.27
N ALA A 587 1.90 -21.27 9.97
CA ALA A 587 1.70 -20.01 9.27
C ALA A 587 0.68 -20.14 8.15
N VAL A 588 -0.02 -19.05 7.88
CA VAL A 588 -0.95 -18.96 6.74
C VAL A 588 -0.28 -18.12 5.66
N ASP A 589 -0.29 -18.60 4.42
CA ASP A 589 0.15 -17.78 3.28
C ASP A 589 -1.00 -16.95 2.71
N GLN A 590 -0.67 -15.96 1.87
CA GLN A 590 -1.68 -15.10 1.24
C GLN A 590 -2.63 -15.84 0.28
N GLY A 591 -2.29 -17.06 -0.14
CA GLY A 591 -3.18 -17.94 -0.90
C GLY A 591 -4.15 -18.74 -0.03
N GLY A 592 -4.18 -18.49 1.28
CA GLY A 592 -5.02 -19.20 2.24
C GLY A 592 -4.55 -20.62 2.55
N ASN A 593 -3.28 -20.95 2.28
CA ASN A 593 -2.73 -22.25 2.67
C ASN A 593 -2.17 -22.20 4.08
N LEU A 594 -2.53 -23.19 4.90
CA LEU A 594 -1.92 -23.42 6.20
C LEU A 594 -0.69 -24.32 6.05
N TRP A 595 0.43 -23.85 6.55
CA TRP A 595 1.72 -24.54 6.56
C TRP A 595 2.16 -24.80 8.01
N THR A 596 2.79 -25.96 8.22
CA THR A 596 3.59 -26.24 9.43
C THR A 596 5.07 -26.23 9.10
N TYR A 597 5.88 -25.78 10.06
CA TYR A 597 7.33 -25.76 10.01
C TYR A 597 7.85 -26.49 11.25
N PRO A 598 8.33 -27.74 11.11
CA PRO A 598 8.79 -28.53 12.24
C PRO A 598 9.97 -27.86 12.95
N GLY A 599 9.95 -27.79 14.28
CA GLY A 599 11.09 -27.32 15.06
C GLY A 599 12.16 -28.39 15.18
N THR A 600 13.43 -28.01 15.15
CA THR A 600 14.54 -28.98 15.37
C THR A 600 14.95 -29.12 16.83
N GLY A 601 14.38 -28.30 17.73
CA GLY A 601 14.82 -28.19 19.13
C GLY A 601 16.19 -27.54 19.30
N THR A 602 16.74 -26.90 18.26
CA THR A 602 18.02 -26.21 18.31
C THR A 602 17.96 -24.89 17.56
N LEU A 603 18.59 -23.85 18.10
CA LEU A 603 18.59 -22.52 17.49
C LEU A 603 19.86 -22.27 16.65
N THR A 604 20.02 -23.01 15.56
CA THR A 604 21.26 -23.03 14.74
C THR A 604 21.17 -22.18 13.45
N GLY A 605 20.36 -21.12 13.47
CA GLY A 605 20.18 -20.23 12.32
C GLY A 605 19.20 -20.82 11.31
N MET A 606 19.53 -20.85 10.02
CA MET A 606 18.63 -21.32 8.95
C MET A 606 18.23 -22.81 9.06
N ASN A 607 18.91 -23.60 9.90
CA ASN A 607 18.57 -25.00 10.17
C ASN A 607 17.68 -25.19 11.42
N THR A 608 17.18 -24.09 12.01
CA THR A 608 16.32 -24.14 13.20
C THR A 608 14.97 -24.81 12.89
N LEU A 609 14.46 -24.62 11.67
CA LEU A 609 13.20 -25.17 11.20
C LEU A 609 13.44 -26.24 10.12
N GLY A 610 12.65 -27.30 10.16
CA GLY A 610 12.60 -28.35 9.16
C GLY A 610 11.83 -27.95 7.90
N ALA A 611 11.73 -28.88 6.96
CA ALA A 611 10.99 -28.68 5.73
C ALA A 611 9.49 -28.49 6.01
N ARG A 612 8.91 -27.42 5.48
CA ARG A 612 7.48 -27.11 5.69
C ARG A 612 6.57 -28.13 4.99
N THR A 613 5.42 -28.39 5.61
CA THR A 613 4.36 -29.24 5.04
C THR A 613 3.04 -28.49 5.00
N ARG A 614 2.28 -28.63 3.92
CA ARG A 614 0.95 -28.01 3.80
C ARG A 614 -0.07 -28.84 4.58
N MET A 615 -0.72 -28.23 5.55
CA MET A 615 -1.74 -28.86 6.39
C MET A 615 -3.16 -28.60 5.90
N GLY A 616 -3.41 -27.47 5.24
CA GLY A 616 -4.77 -27.05 4.90
C GLY A 616 -4.84 -25.96 3.86
N THR A 617 -6.08 -25.66 3.46
CA THR A 617 -6.46 -24.64 2.46
C THR A 617 -7.64 -23.83 3.00
N ASN A 618 -7.92 -22.67 2.40
CA ASN A 618 -9.01 -21.75 2.80
C ASN A 618 -8.86 -21.16 4.21
N TRP A 619 -7.62 -20.99 4.67
CA TRP A 619 -7.27 -20.35 5.94
C TRP A 619 -7.18 -18.83 5.85
N ASP A 620 -7.39 -18.24 4.68
CA ASP A 620 -7.51 -16.79 4.45
C ASP A 620 -8.72 -16.15 5.16
N SER A 621 -9.69 -16.97 5.58
CA SER A 621 -10.82 -16.56 6.41
C SER A 621 -10.52 -16.57 7.92
N MET A 622 -9.36 -17.08 8.31
CA MET A 622 -8.92 -17.20 9.71
C MET A 622 -7.95 -16.09 10.05
N ARG A 623 -8.16 -15.45 11.20
CA ARG A 623 -7.28 -14.41 11.74
C ARG A 623 -6.93 -14.67 13.20
N GLN A 624 -5.87 -14.00 13.68
CA GLN A 624 -5.46 -13.98 15.09
C GLN A 624 -5.20 -15.39 15.63
N LEU A 625 -4.37 -16.13 14.91
CA LEU A 625 -3.98 -17.46 15.29
C LEU A 625 -3.18 -17.41 16.60
N THR A 626 -3.54 -18.23 17.58
CA THR A 626 -2.75 -18.43 18.78
C THR A 626 -2.71 -19.90 19.16
N GLY A 627 -1.58 -20.36 19.67
CA GLY A 627 -1.35 -21.77 19.92
C GLY A 627 -1.10 -22.08 21.40
N GLY A 628 -1.29 -23.35 21.76
CA GLY A 628 -1.12 -23.86 23.12
C GLY A 628 -1.85 -25.19 23.28
N ASP A 629 -1.73 -25.85 24.42
CA ASP A 629 -2.51 -27.06 24.75
C ASP A 629 -3.85 -26.68 25.42
N PHE A 630 -4.92 -26.53 24.62
CA PHE A 630 -6.23 -26.07 25.10
C PHE A 630 -7.11 -27.20 25.65
N ASN A 631 -6.75 -28.46 25.37
CA ASN A 631 -7.50 -29.64 25.82
C ASN A 631 -6.76 -30.48 26.89
N GLY A 632 -5.53 -30.12 27.24
CA GLY A 632 -4.72 -30.76 28.26
C GLY A 632 -4.19 -32.14 27.88
N ASP A 633 -4.13 -32.47 26.59
CA ASP A 633 -3.68 -33.78 26.11
C ASP A 633 -2.16 -33.86 25.84
N GLY A 634 -1.45 -32.75 26.06
CA GLY A 634 -0.01 -32.63 25.90
C GLY A 634 0.45 -32.39 24.46
N LYS A 635 -0.48 -32.14 23.52
CA LYS A 635 -0.19 -31.84 22.12
C LYS A 635 -0.47 -30.37 21.82
N GLY A 636 0.20 -29.86 20.80
CA GLY A 636 -0.03 -28.48 20.37
C GLY A 636 -1.38 -28.31 19.66
N ASP A 637 -2.25 -27.49 20.23
CA ASP A 637 -3.52 -27.07 19.63
C ASP A 637 -3.40 -25.65 19.02
N LEU A 638 -4.42 -25.27 18.25
CA LEU A 638 -4.54 -23.95 17.64
C LEU A 638 -5.91 -23.34 17.92
N ALA A 639 -5.93 -22.06 18.27
CA ALA A 639 -7.12 -21.22 18.28
C ALA A 639 -7.07 -20.26 17.08
N ALA A 640 -8.22 -20.04 16.42
CA ALA A 640 -8.34 -19.08 15.33
C ALA A 640 -9.74 -18.45 15.30
N VAL A 641 -9.81 -17.19 14.89
CA VAL A 641 -11.07 -16.47 14.70
C VAL A 641 -11.46 -16.53 13.23
N GLU A 642 -12.63 -17.10 12.94
CA GLU A 642 -13.23 -17.12 11.60
C GLU A 642 -14.11 -15.86 11.45
N ALA A 643 -13.60 -14.85 10.73
CA ALA A 643 -14.33 -13.63 10.40
C ALA A 643 -13.63 -12.80 9.31
N PRO A 644 -14.38 -12.04 8.50
CA PRO A 644 -13.84 -10.88 7.81
C PRO A 644 -13.07 -9.95 8.78
N ALA A 645 -12.01 -9.30 8.31
CA ALA A 645 -11.06 -8.54 9.14
C ALA A 645 -11.70 -7.44 10.03
N THR A 646 -12.93 -7.02 9.73
CA THR A 646 -13.60 -5.85 10.32
C THR A 646 -14.86 -6.18 11.10
N THR A 647 -15.23 -7.45 11.14
CA THR A 647 -16.43 -7.93 11.82
C THR A 647 -16.07 -8.90 12.93
N THR A 648 -16.93 -8.96 13.94
CA THR A 648 -16.85 -10.03 14.94
C THR A 648 -17.10 -11.38 14.29
N GLY A 649 -16.36 -12.40 14.73
CA GLY A 649 -16.42 -13.76 14.22
C GLY A 649 -16.66 -14.80 15.29
N ASN A 650 -16.44 -16.05 14.88
CA ASN A 650 -16.49 -17.22 15.74
C ASN A 650 -15.07 -17.65 16.10
N LEU A 651 -14.82 -17.89 17.39
CA LEU A 651 -13.57 -18.49 17.84
C LEU A 651 -13.69 -20.00 17.73
N PHE A 652 -12.75 -20.62 17.02
CA PHE A 652 -12.60 -22.06 16.91
C PHE A 652 -11.31 -22.53 17.56
N LEU A 653 -11.38 -23.66 18.26
CA LEU A 653 -10.22 -24.42 18.74
C LEU A 653 -10.04 -25.67 17.87
N TYR A 654 -8.80 -25.94 17.50
CA TYR A 654 -8.36 -27.01 16.61
C TYR A 654 -7.41 -27.91 17.39
N PRO A 655 -7.90 -29.06 17.90
CA PRO A 655 -7.06 -29.99 18.66
C PRO A 655 -5.94 -30.57 17.81
N GLY A 656 -4.71 -30.61 18.31
CA GLY A 656 -3.57 -31.25 17.67
C GLY A 656 -3.69 -32.77 17.68
N THR A 657 -3.31 -33.43 16.58
CA THR A 657 -3.29 -34.90 16.57
C THR A 657 -1.98 -35.48 17.10
N GLY A 658 -0.91 -34.68 17.17
CA GLY A 658 0.45 -35.14 17.44
C GLY A 658 1.09 -35.86 16.25
N THR A 659 0.57 -35.59 15.04
CA THR A 659 1.04 -36.19 13.78
C THR A 659 1.03 -35.15 12.65
N THR A 660 1.27 -33.88 12.97
CA THR A 660 1.26 -32.78 11.98
C THR A 660 -0.11 -32.58 11.33
N ALA A 661 -1.18 -32.69 12.12
CA ALA A 661 -2.56 -32.44 11.68
C ALA A 661 -3.41 -31.88 12.84
N PHE A 662 -4.53 -31.25 12.48
CA PHE A 662 -5.57 -30.86 13.42
C PHE A 662 -6.78 -31.78 13.31
N GLY A 663 -7.39 -32.08 14.45
CA GLY A 663 -8.66 -32.79 14.57
C GLY A 663 -9.86 -31.91 14.22
N ALA A 664 -11.06 -32.41 14.56
CA ALA A 664 -12.29 -31.66 14.34
C ALA A 664 -12.30 -30.39 15.21
N ARG A 665 -12.55 -29.24 14.58
CA ARG A 665 -12.62 -27.95 15.27
C ARG A 665 -13.83 -27.87 16.20
N VAL A 666 -13.69 -27.15 17.31
CA VAL A 666 -14.75 -26.85 18.28
C VAL A 666 -15.01 -25.35 18.30
N GLN A 667 -16.24 -24.93 18.03
CA GLN A 667 -16.63 -23.54 18.21
C GLN A 667 -16.73 -23.23 19.70
N THR A 668 -15.87 -22.32 20.17
CA THR A 668 -15.70 -22.03 21.59
C THR A 668 -16.17 -20.62 21.96
N GLY A 669 -16.33 -19.74 20.96
CA GLY A 669 -16.79 -18.38 21.19
C GLY A 669 -17.51 -17.76 19.99
N THR A 670 -18.26 -16.68 20.27
CA THR A 670 -18.92 -15.81 19.28
C THR A 670 -18.61 -14.36 19.63
N GLY A 671 -18.61 -13.46 18.65
CA GLY A 671 -18.35 -12.04 18.91
C GLY A 671 -16.86 -11.65 18.95
N TRP A 672 -15.97 -12.50 18.43
CA TRP A 672 -14.50 -12.37 18.55
C TRP A 672 -13.87 -11.53 17.45
#